data_AF-A0A5M4FFE8-F1
#
_entry.id   AF-A0A5M4FFE8-F1
#
_cell.length_a   1.000
_cell.length_b   1.000
_cell.length_c   1.000
_cell.angle_alpha   90.00
_cell.angle_beta   90.00
_cell.angle_gamma   90.00
#
_symmetry.space_group_name_H-M   'P 1'
#
loop_
_entity.id
_entity.type
_entity.pdbx_description
1 polymer ?
#
loop_
_entity_poly.entity_id
_entity_poly.type
_entity_poly.pdbx_seq_one_letter_code
_entity_poly.pdbx_strand_id
1 'polypeptide(L)'
;MTTPGRSPPRSKKGSSDASEVLTAGSIAADLVDDDTSDEITSGTSGVSATFDLPQAINRVEPIEDPPAREIAAPEPEPAPSRSELKAARREERAEAKAARRREHEEAVQAKVEAKRQAREEREQAKQREHEEREQAKQREREEREQAKQREREEREQAKQAEREQAEQRAHEEREQAEQRAHEEREQAEQRAREEREQAERQAAAAREQEAADQAAREQEAADEAAREQEAAESDESQDVAEPVVTEAEPLVEPEPQPVAPTQATIGLTKRLEAERLRLAAEREKREAEEQARVEQEKADAAAEEAKLAARRERDEAKSASRQARVDAKLERKRAKEARLDAKHAARQQRNEDRERAAAAKIQARAEAAAAKAAERVDTRTAEMEAPEITQPAVAAEAEMPAAALRDIEVESVETVIDAPDEPGQTAPDVEAEPSTDEMAAAGDARAEVREAKRAARRERNEAKQAARQARVDAKESARQERLEAKDALRRERQEAEDAVRREREEAKEAARREREEAEKAEQLAREDAERREREEAEKAEQLAREDAERREREEAEKAAPVEEPEQADEDLPEQVEAEAADEPLDADEQVDVDESTDEPVDADEQVDDSDDVEDEKQIAARVAAEAREAQRLERQQAKEAARREREESKAAARDAKAAHRAEKKADRVVEAPREPKVSFLERRRKKAAERDPSKASGGRNVIAVLAVTVGALGLVCSLVLAIGAFMAALGTTDSNSAYDTLSSLCDTLVGPLRDVFSFSGTNAEMKEAVVSWGGGSMIYVLVGMFAQSYLRSRIDDD
;
A
#
# COMPACT_ATOMS: atom_id res chain seq x y z
N MET A 1 44.93 54.62 2.80
CA MET A 1 46.21 54.66 3.55
C MET A 1 46.41 53.34 4.27
N THR A 2 47.64 52.83 4.28
CA THR A 2 48.28 52.00 5.35
C THR A 2 47.57 50.79 5.98
N THR A 3 48.08 49.60 5.62
CA THR A 3 48.35 48.39 6.45
C THR A 3 49.04 48.70 7.79
N PRO A 4 49.11 47.82 8.84
CA PRO A 4 49.24 46.33 8.83
C PRO A 4 48.32 45.58 9.83
N GLY A 5 48.37 44.26 10.09
CA GLY A 5 49.16 43.14 9.52
C GLY A 5 49.92 42.30 10.57
N ARG A 6 49.63 40.98 10.71
CA ARG A 6 50.42 40.05 11.55
C ARG A 6 50.24 38.55 11.22
N SER A 7 51.32 37.77 11.34
CA SER A 7 51.44 36.29 11.23
C SER A 7 52.82 35.87 11.81
N PRO A 8 53.27 34.58 11.85
CA PRO A 8 52.58 33.28 11.83
C PRO A 8 52.56 32.70 13.29
N PRO A 9 52.98 31.46 13.71
CA PRO A 9 53.54 30.23 13.06
C PRO A 9 52.44 29.24 12.60
N ARG A 10 52.66 28.11 11.90
CA ARG A 10 53.85 27.40 11.33
C ARG A 10 54.48 26.21 12.10
N SER A 11 53.95 25.01 11.85
CA SER A 11 54.72 23.77 11.58
C SER A 11 54.11 23.11 10.33
N LYS A 12 54.78 22.57 9.29
CA LYS A 12 56.13 21.99 9.03
C LYS A 12 56.36 20.53 9.43
N LYS A 13 55.82 19.60 8.61
CA LYS A 13 56.49 18.48 7.90
C LYS A 13 55.41 17.71 7.11
N GLY A 14 55.56 17.24 5.86
CA GLY A 14 56.72 17.14 4.95
C GLY A 14 57.61 15.92 5.26
N SER A 15 58.04 15.08 4.31
CA SER A 15 57.80 14.91 2.86
C SER A 15 58.15 13.42 2.51
N SER A 16 58.17 12.87 1.29
CA SER A 16 58.08 13.33 -0.12
C SER A 16 57.50 12.16 -0.98
N ASP A 17 57.56 11.98 -2.31
CA ASP A 17 57.96 12.70 -3.56
C ASP A 17 57.08 12.06 -4.69
N ALA A 18 56.69 12.73 -5.79
CA ALA A 18 57.42 12.97 -7.06
C ALA A 18 57.91 11.67 -7.78
N SER A 19 57.91 11.53 -9.11
CA SER A 19 57.79 12.50 -10.23
C SER A 19 57.18 11.79 -11.51
N GLU A 20 56.38 12.41 -12.41
CA GLU A 20 56.75 13.17 -13.65
C GLU A 20 57.11 12.32 -14.91
N VAL A 21 56.91 12.71 -16.20
CA VAL A 21 56.04 13.71 -16.93
C VAL A 21 55.64 13.09 -18.32
N LEU A 22 54.92 13.86 -19.16
CA LEU A 22 54.70 13.77 -20.63
C LEU A 22 53.50 12.90 -21.10
N THR A 23 52.65 13.31 -22.06
CA THR A 23 52.57 14.57 -22.86
C THR A 23 51.14 14.83 -23.40
N ALA A 24 50.75 16.11 -23.53
CA ALA A 24 49.71 16.70 -24.41
C ALA A 24 48.25 16.17 -24.35
N GLY A 25 47.20 16.97 -24.69
CA GLY A 25 47.16 18.42 -24.89
C GLY A 25 46.14 18.90 -25.95
N SER A 26 45.13 19.70 -25.54
CA SER A 26 44.15 20.41 -26.41
C SER A 26 43.16 19.50 -27.18
N ILE A 27 41.96 19.87 -27.66
CA ILE A 27 41.09 21.07 -27.70
C ILE A 27 39.67 20.51 -27.40
N ALA A 28 38.92 20.98 -26.39
CA ALA A 28 38.12 22.21 -26.33
C ALA A 28 37.01 22.29 -27.40
N ALA A 29 35.77 22.59 -26.98
CA ALA A 29 34.65 22.86 -27.88
C ALA A 29 34.01 24.19 -27.50
N ASP A 30 33.70 25.01 -28.50
CA ASP A 30 32.81 26.17 -28.49
C ASP A 30 32.30 26.31 -29.94
N LEU A 31 31.01 26.46 -30.25
CA LEU A 31 29.97 27.46 -29.89
C LEU A 31 29.88 28.63 -30.90
N VAL A 32 28.68 28.75 -31.48
CA VAL A 32 27.97 29.97 -31.95
C VAL A 32 28.61 30.84 -33.05
N ASP A 33 27.89 30.87 -34.19
CA ASP A 33 27.47 32.03 -35.04
C ASP A 33 26.91 31.35 -36.32
N ASP A 34 25.65 31.42 -36.73
CA ASP A 34 24.62 32.47 -36.84
C ASP A 34 24.81 33.41 -38.06
N ASP A 35 23.74 33.53 -38.88
CA ASP A 35 23.64 34.16 -40.20
C ASP A 35 24.70 33.79 -41.29
N THR A 36 24.46 33.95 -42.60
CA THR A 36 23.27 34.40 -43.37
C THR A 36 23.14 33.59 -44.68
N SER A 37 21.89 33.38 -45.13
CA SER A 37 21.41 33.45 -46.53
C SER A 37 21.96 32.58 -47.69
N ASP A 38 21.08 32.46 -48.70
CA ASP A 38 21.36 32.37 -50.15
C ASP A 38 22.02 31.11 -50.75
N GLU A 39 21.60 30.58 -51.92
CA GLU A 39 20.40 30.77 -52.76
C GLU A 39 20.37 29.59 -53.80
N ILE A 40 19.33 29.45 -54.65
CA ILE A 40 19.29 28.68 -55.94
C ILE A 40 19.65 27.14 -55.85
N THR A 41 18.82 26.14 -56.20
CA THR A 41 17.66 26.04 -57.11
C THR A 41 16.82 24.75 -56.89
N SER A 42 15.74 24.62 -57.66
CA SER A 42 15.07 23.35 -58.05
C SER A 42 16.02 22.19 -58.44
N GLY A 43 15.61 20.91 -58.37
CA GLY A 43 14.31 20.34 -58.01
C GLY A 43 14.02 19.02 -58.74
N THR A 44 12.74 18.62 -58.79
CA THR A 44 12.13 17.66 -59.75
C THR A 44 12.78 16.27 -59.97
N SER A 45 12.15 15.25 -59.38
CA SER A 45 11.82 13.95 -59.99
C SER A 45 12.86 13.10 -60.76
N GLY A 46 13.22 11.95 -60.16
CA GLY A 46 12.69 10.65 -60.62
C GLY A 46 13.54 9.74 -61.55
N VAL A 47 13.17 8.44 -61.48
CA VAL A 47 13.19 7.41 -62.55
C VAL A 47 14.54 6.92 -63.12
N SER A 48 14.71 5.59 -63.11
CA SER A 48 15.73 4.77 -63.80
C SER A 48 17.21 4.96 -63.37
N ALA A 49 18.09 3.96 -63.31
CA ALA A 49 18.23 2.62 -63.92
C ALA A 49 19.05 2.57 -65.25
N THR A 50 20.38 2.60 -65.10
CA THR A 50 21.44 1.98 -65.94
C THR A 50 22.68 1.87 -65.03
N PHE A 51 23.41 0.76 -64.92
CA PHE A 51 24.35 0.17 -65.88
C PHE A 51 25.41 1.18 -66.37
N ASP A 52 26.65 1.03 -65.91
CA ASP A 52 27.78 1.83 -66.39
C ASP A 52 29.09 1.01 -66.40
N LEU A 53 30.00 1.35 -67.31
CA LEU A 53 31.32 0.73 -67.50
C LEU A 53 32.42 1.77 -67.25
N PRO A 54 33.55 1.40 -66.62
CA PRO A 54 34.77 2.16 -66.78
C PRO A 54 35.40 1.88 -68.15
N GLN A 55 35.30 2.86 -69.08
CA GLN A 55 36.23 2.98 -70.21
C GLN A 55 37.64 3.24 -69.64
N ALA A 56 38.71 2.58 -70.06
CA ALA A 56 39.32 2.62 -71.40
C ALA A 56 39.82 4.03 -71.79
N ILE A 57 40.91 4.49 -71.16
CA ILE A 57 41.71 5.63 -71.64
C ILE A 57 43.19 5.22 -71.77
N ASN A 58 43.63 5.19 -73.03
CA ASN A 58 44.98 5.40 -73.57
C ASN A 58 46.18 5.50 -72.60
N ARG A 59 47.20 4.67 -72.83
CA ARG A 59 48.59 5.15 -72.84
C ARG A 59 49.36 4.57 -74.02
N VAL A 60 49.91 5.46 -74.83
CA VAL A 60 50.59 5.21 -76.11
C VAL A 60 51.98 4.59 -75.89
N GLU A 61 52.36 3.68 -76.79
CA GLU A 61 53.70 3.08 -76.89
C GLU A 61 54.76 4.09 -77.35
N PRO A 62 56.01 3.97 -76.89
CA PRO A 62 57.18 4.21 -77.72
C PRO A 62 57.68 2.86 -78.28
N ILE A 63 57.63 2.69 -79.60
CA ILE A 63 58.31 1.58 -80.29
C ILE A 63 59.80 1.92 -80.32
N GLU A 64 60.60 1.20 -79.54
CA GLU A 64 62.07 1.23 -79.65
C GLU A 64 62.54 0.03 -80.49
N ASP A 65 63.14 0.31 -81.66
CA ASP A 65 63.72 -0.70 -82.54
C ASP A 65 64.91 -1.42 -81.88
N PRO A 66 64.87 -2.74 -81.64
CA PRO A 66 66.07 -3.51 -81.33
C PRO A 66 66.92 -3.66 -82.61
N PRO A 67 68.24 -3.43 -82.56
CA PRO A 67 69.08 -3.41 -83.76
C PRO A 67 69.16 -4.78 -84.45
N ALA A 68 69.26 -4.76 -85.78
CA ALA A 68 69.45 -5.94 -86.59
C ALA A 68 70.73 -6.71 -86.17
N ARG A 69 70.55 -7.85 -85.49
CA ARG A 69 71.65 -8.77 -85.20
C ARG A 69 71.96 -9.61 -86.43
N GLU A 70 73.25 -9.72 -86.73
CA GLU A 70 73.75 -10.59 -87.80
C GLU A 70 73.30 -12.03 -87.58
N ILE A 71 72.89 -12.70 -88.67
CA ILE A 71 72.64 -14.14 -88.68
C ILE A 71 74.00 -14.84 -88.79
N ALA A 72 74.77 -14.78 -87.70
CA ALA A 72 75.87 -15.70 -87.46
C ALA A 72 75.24 -17.07 -87.16
N ALA A 73 75.17 -17.94 -88.17
CA ALA A 73 74.70 -19.31 -87.98
C ALA A 73 75.66 -20.03 -87.01
N PRO A 74 75.18 -20.52 -85.85
CA PRO A 74 76.03 -21.35 -85.00
C PRO A 74 76.36 -22.64 -85.74
N GLU A 75 77.61 -23.09 -85.61
CA GLU A 75 77.98 -24.43 -86.06
C GLU A 75 77.12 -25.48 -85.35
N PRO A 76 76.80 -26.62 -85.99
CA PRO A 76 75.95 -27.64 -85.38
C PRO A 76 76.69 -28.27 -84.19
N GLU A 77 76.34 -27.83 -82.97
CA GLU A 77 76.83 -28.47 -81.75
C GLU A 77 76.55 -29.98 -81.78
N PRO A 78 77.49 -30.81 -81.29
CA PRO A 78 77.37 -32.26 -81.38
C PRO A 78 76.11 -32.72 -80.65
N ALA A 79 75.23 -33.42 -81.39
CA ALA A 79 73.94 -33.84 -80.87
C ALA A 79 74.11 -34.60 -79.53
N PRO A 80 73.42 -34.17 -78.45
CA PRO A 80 73.70 -34.64 -77.10
C PRO A 80 73.54 -36.15 -77.01
N SER A 81 74.49 -36.79 -76.33
CA SER A 81 74.54 -38.24 -76.24
C SER A 81 73.26 -38.79 -75.61
N ARG A 82 72.94 -40.05 -75.91
CA ARG A 82 71.77 -40.75 -75.32
C ARG A 82 71.86 -40.84 -73.78
N SER A 83 73.04 -40.62 -73.22
CA SER A 83 73.34 -40.41 -71.80
C SER A 83 72.89 -39.03 -71.31
N GLU A 84 73.30 -37.95 -71.96
CA GLU A 84 72.94 -36.56 -71.59
C GLU A 84 71.44 -36.31 -71.74
N LEU A 85 70.81 -36.79 -72.81
CA LEU A 85 69.35 -36.76 -72.97
C LEU A 85 68.60 -37.57 -71.90
N LYS A 86 69.23 -38.59 -71.30
CA LYS A 86 68.68 -39.31 -70.12
C LYS A 86 68.96 -38.59 -68.80
N ALA A 87 70.04 -37.82 -68.70
CA ALA A 87 70.35 -37.00 -67.54
C ALA A 87 69.40 -35.79 -67.46
N ALA A 88 69.29 -35.00 -68.52
CA ALA A 88 68.37 -33.86 -68.62
C ALA A 88 66.92 -34.27 -68.33
N ARG A 89 66.42 -35.39 -68.88
CA ARG A 89 65.07 -35.91 -68.57
C ARG A 89 64.91 -36.45 -67.14
N ARG A 90 65.98 -36.72 -66.41
CA ARG A 90 65.92 -37.05 -64.97
C ARG A 90 65.91 -35.78 -64.11
N GLU A 91 66.66 -34.78 -64.53
CA GLU A 91 66.71 -33.44 -63.93
C GLU A 91 65.37 -32.72 -64.09
N GLU A 92 64.84 -32.59 -65.31
CA GLU A 92 63.49 -32.11 -65.65
C GLU A 92 62.40 -32.79 -64.81
N ARG A 93 62.48 -34.12 -64.64
CA ARG A 93 61.54 -34.89 -63.78
C ARG A 93 61.73 -34.63 -62.29
N ALA A 94 62.95 -34.33 -61.84
CA ALA A 94 63.22 -33.96 -60.45
C ALA A 94 62.74 -32.53 -60.16
N GLU A 95 62.97 -31.59 -61.08
CA GLU A 95 62.47 -30.22 -61.02
C GLU A 95 60.93 -30.18 -61.06
N ALA A 96 60.28 -30.89 -61.99
CA ALA A 96 58.83 -30.99 -62.04
C ALA A 96 58.23 -31.63 -60.76
N LYS A 97 58.95 -32.56 -60.12
CA LYS A 97 58.58 -33.15 -58.83
C LYS A 97 58.82 -32.18 -57.65
N ALA A 98 59.83 -31.32 -57.74
CA ALA A 98 60.08 -30.26 -56.76
C ALA A 98 59.07 -29.10 -56.88
N ALA A 99 58.71 -28.71 -58.10
CA ALA A 99 57.67 -27.72 -58.39
C ALA A 99 56.33 -28.17 -57.80
N ARG A 100 55.89 -29.41 -58.09
CA ARG A 100 54.66 -29.99 -57.51
C ARG A 100 54.68 -30.12 -55.99
N ARG A 101 55.86 -30.22 -55.36
CA ARG A 101 56.00 -30.15 -53.90
C ARG A 101 55.79 -28.74 -53.37
N ARG A 102 56.40 -27.73 -54.01
CA ARG A 102 56.18 -26.31 -53.68
C ARG A 102 54.71 -25.92 -53.86
N GLU A 103 54.10 -26.24 -55.00
CA GLU A 103 52.66 -26.01 -55.25
C GLU A 103 51.76 -26.65 -54.17
N HIS A 104 52.09 -27.86 -53.71
CA HIS A 104 51.35 -28.54 -52.65
C HIS A 104 51.62 -27.91 -51.26
N GLU A 105 52.85 -27.51 -50.97
CA GLU A 105 53.24 -26.83 -49.72
C GLU A 105 52.57 -25.44 -49.63
N GLU A 106 52.56 -24.68 -50.72
CA GLU A 106 51.85 -23.39 -50.86
C GLU A 106 50.33 -23.59 -50.71
N ALA A 107 49.74 -24.59 -51.38
CA ALA A 107 48.31 -24.91 -51.23
C ALA A 107 47.94 -25.34 -49.80
N VAL A 108 48.84 -26.02 -49.08
CA VAL A 108 48.67 -26.35 -47.66
C VAL A 108 48.80 -25.10 -46.78
N GLN A 109 49.77 -24.22 -47.04
CA GLN A 109 49.93 -22.95 -46.31
C GLN A 109 48.71 -22.04 -46.50
N ALA A 110 48.28 -21.77 -47.73
CA ALA A 110 47.08 -20.99 -48.03
C ALA A 110 45.81 -21.56 -47.36
N LYS A 111 45.69 -22.89 -47.28
CA LYS A 111 44.60 -23.58 -46.58
C LYS A 111 44.67 -23.44 -45.05
N VAL A 112 45.86 -23.35 -44.47
CA VAL A 112 46.08 -23.05 -43.05
C VAL A 112 45.76 -21.57 -42.76
N GLU A 113 46.17 -20.66 -43.64
CA GLU A 113 45.89 -19.22 -43.51
C GLU A 113 44.41 -18.89 -43.66
N ALA A 114 43.73 -19.42 -44.67
CA ALA A 114 42.28 -19.26 -44.81
C ALA A 114 41.51 -19.83 -43.60
N LYS A 115 41.98 -20.95 -43.03
CA LYS A 115 41.42 -21.53 -41.79
C LYS A 115 41.71 -20.68 -40.55
N ARG A 116 42.81 -19.91 -40.55
CA ARG A 116 43.15 -18.94 -39.51
C ARG A 116 42.28 -17.69 -39.62
N GLN A 117 42.18 -17.09 -40.80
CA GLN A 117 41.31 -15.94 -41.09
C GLN A 117 39.85 -16.24 -40.70
N ALA A 118 39.27 -17.34 -41.19
CA ALA A 118 37.91 -17.77 -40.85
C ALA A 118 37.72 -18.11 -39.35
N ARG A 119 38.80 -18.28 -38.58
CA ARG A 119 38.75 -18.37 -37.11
C ARG A 119 38.79 -16.99 -36.47
N GLU A 120 39.66 -16.10 -36.92
CA GLU A 120 39.81 -14.73 -36.42
C GLU A 120 38.52 -13.91 -36.68
N GLU A 121 37.94 -13.99 -37.88
CA GLU A 121 36.60 -13.45 -38.20
C GLU A 121 35.52 -13.98 -37.24
N ARG A 122 35.53 -15.28 -36.97
CA ARG A 122 34.58 -15.95 -36.07
C ARG A 122 34.85 -15.66 -34.58
N GLU A 123 35.99 -15.07 -34.23
CA GLU A 123 36.26 -14.58 -32.88
C GLU A 123 35.87 -13.09 -32.79
N GLN A 124 36.10 -12.27 -33.83
CA GLN A 124 35.56 -10.90 -33.95
C GLN A 124 34.03 -10.86 -33.95
N ALA A 125 33.36 -11.75 -34.69
CA ALA A 125 31.89 -11.80 -34.75
C ALA A 125 31.27 -12.05 -33.36
N LYS A 126 31.91 -12.87 -32.52
CA LYS A 126 31.48 -13.10 -31.13
C LYS A 126 31.76 -11.92 -30.21
N GLN A 127 32.81 -11.14 -30.48
CA GLN A 127 33.08 -9.90 -29.75
C GLN A 127 31.97 -8.89 -30.01
N ARG A 128 31.60 -8.67 -31.30
CA ARG A 128 30.46 -7.82 -31.68
C ARG A 128 29.14 -8.30 -31.08
N GLU A 129 28.82 -9.59 -31.19
CA GLU A 129 27.62 -10.21 -30.55
C GLU A 129 27.59 -9.97 -29.02
N HIS A 130 28.76 -10.02 -28.37
CA HIS A 130 28.87 -9.77 -26.93
C HIS A 130 28.73 -8.27 -26.60
N GLU A 131 29.31 -7.38 -27.40
CA GLU A 131 29.25 -5.93 -27.22
C GLU A 131 27.82 -5.39 -27.45
N GLU A 132 27.17 -5.77 -28.54
CA GLU A 132 25.75 -5.51 -28.80
C GLU A 132 24.87 -5.99 -27.64
N ARG A 133 25.18 -7.17 -27.10
CA ARG A 133 24.44 -7.75 -25.97
C ARG A 133 24.70 -7.06 -24.62
N GLU A 134 25.84 -6.42 -24.40
CA GLU A 134 26.04 -5.55 -23.23
C GLU A 134 25.37 -4.18 -23.45
N GLN A 135 25.46 -3.59 -24.65
CA GLN A 135 24.73 -2.35 -24.98
C GLN A 135 23.22 -2.52 -24.81
N ALA A 136 22.65 -3.65 -25.27
CA ALA A 136 21.23 -3.97 -25.05
C ALA A 136 20.87 -4.10 -23.56
N LYS A 137 21.79 -4.60 -22.72
CA LYS A 137 21.61 -4.66 -21.25
C LYS A 137 21.79 -3.30 -20.57
N GLN A 138 22.53 -2.37 -21.17
CA GLN A 138 22.63 -0.98 -20.69
C GLN A 138 21.31 -0.25 -20.95
N ARG A 139 20.81 -0.31 -22.20
CA ARG A 139 19.48 0.22 -22.56
C ARG A 139 18.35 -0.39 -21.72
N GLU A 140 18.32 -1.71 -21.48
CA GLU A 140 17.31 -2.34 -20.59
C GLU A 140 17.40 -1.85 -19.12
N ARG A 141 18.54 -1.31 -18.67
CA ARG A 141 18.66 -0.67 -17.34
C ARG A 141 18.20 0.78 -17.38
N GLU A 142 18.65 1.54 -18.37
CA GLU A 142 18.31 2.95 -18.59
C GLU A 142 16.79 3.13 -18.74
N GLU A 143 16.15 2.39 -19.66
CA GLU A 143 14.69 2.36 -19.81
C GLU A 143 13.99 2.01 -18.49
N ARG A 144 14.53 1.04 -17.75
CA ARG A 144 14.00 0.59 -16.47
C ARG A 144 14.25 1.60 -15.34
N GLU A 145 15.15 2.55 -15.50
CA GLU A 145 15.43 3.62 -14.52
C GLU A 145 14.63 4.88 -14.83
N GLN A 146 14.49 5.24 -16.10
CA GLN A 146 13.47 6.18 -16.57
C GLN A 146 12.05 5.74 -16.17
N ALA A 147 11.72 4.45 -16.28
CA ALA A 147 10.43 3.93 -15.83
C ALA A 147 10.25 4.01 -14.30
N LYS A 148 11.32 3.91 -13.50
CA LYS A 148 11.26 4.13 -12.03
C LYS A 148 11.13 5.62 -11.70
N GLN A 149 11.75 6.51 -12.48
CA GLN A 149 11.63 7.96 -12.31
C GLN A 149 10.19 8.40 -12.58
N ARG A 150 9.59 7.98 -13.70
CA ARG A 150 8.17 8.20 -13.98
C ARG A 150 7.23 7.58 -12.92
N GLU A 151 7.48 6.35 -12.46
CA GLU A 151 6.71 5.72 -11.35
C GLU A 151 6.90 6.44 -9.98
N ARG A 152 7.89 7.33 -9.84
CA ARG A 152 8.03 8.26 -8.69
C ARG A 152 7.33 9.58 -8.94
N GLU A 153 7.55 10.21 -10.10
CA GLU A 153 6.95 11.48 -10.52
C GLU A 153 5.41 11.38 -10.52
N GLU A 154 4.83 10.37 -11.18
CA GLU A 154 3.39 10.05 -11.13
C GLU A 154 2.88 9.90 -9.69
N ARG A 155 3.70 9.29 -8.81
CA ARG A 155 3.35 9.07 -7.40
C ARG A 155 3.48 10.32 -6.55
N GLU A 156 4.29 11.30 -6.94
CA GLU A 156 4.45 12.57 -6.23
C GLU A 156 3.40 13.58 -6.69
N GLN A 157 3.11 13.65 -7.99
CA GLN A 157 1.93 14.32 -8.53
C GLN A 157 0.63 13.78 -7.90
N ALA A 158 0.48 12.46 -7.79
CA ALA A 158 -0.69 11.86 -7.14
C ALA A 158 -0.82 12.21 -5.64
N LYS A 159 0.30 12.41 -4.92
CA LYS A 159 0.28 12.91 -3.53
C LYS A 159 -0.04 14.40 -3.46
N GLN A 160 0.41 15.21 -4.43
CA GLN A 160 0.10 16.63 -4.50
C GLN A 160 -1.40 16.82 -4.74
N ALA A 161 -1.96 16.15 -5.74
CA ALA A 161 -3.41 16.13 -5.98
C ALA A 161 -4.23 15.56 -4.80
N GLU A 162 -3.71 14.57 -4.06
CA GLU A 162 -4.36 14.06 -2.83
C GLU A 162 -4.32 15.07 -1.68
N ARG A 163 -3.29 15.93 -1.59
CA ARG A 163 -3.21 17.04 -0.64
C ARG A 163 -4.13 18.21 -1.04
N GLU A 164 -4.07 18.64 -2.29
CA GLU A 164 -4.92 19.71 -2.83
C GLU A 164 -6.40 19.36 -2.64
N GLN A 165 -6.81 18.11 -2.89
CA GLN A 165 -8.19 17.65 -2.61
C GLN A 165 -8.52 17.50 -1.13
N ALA A 166 -7.53 17.36 -0.24
CA ALA A 166 -7.76 17.35 1.20
C ALA A 166 -7.88 18.78 1.76
N GLU A 167 -7.06 19.70 1.25
CA GLU A 167 -7.07 21.13 1.57
C GLU A 167 -8.36 21.80 1.07
N GLN A 168 -8.80 21.49 -0.16
CA GLN A 168 -10.11 21.91 -0.69
C GLN A 168 -11.27 21.44 0.20
N ARG A 169 -11.31 20.16 0.59
CA ARG A 169 -12.36 19.64 1.49
C ARG A 169 -12.29 20.26 2.89
N ALA A 170 -11.10 20.54 3.40
CA ALA A 170 -10.93 21.23 4.67
C ALA A 170 -11.35 22.71 4.60
N HIS A 171 -11.33 23.32 3.42
CA HIS A 171 -11.91 24.65 3.16
C HIS A 171 -13.44 24.56 3.11
N GLU A 172 -14.01 23.66 2.29
CA GLU A 172 -15.46 23.40 2.19
C GLU A 172 -16.09 23.06 3.55
N GLU A 173 -15.38 22.29 4.40
CA GLU A 173 -15.84 21.89 5.73
C GLU A 173 -15.75 23.05 6.76
N ARG A 174 -14.80 23.99 6.59
CA ARG A 174 -14.74 25.23 7.38
C ARG A 174 -15.83 26.21 6.98
N GLU A 175 -16.03 26.45 5.68
CA GLU A 175 -17.11 27.30 5.19
C GLU A 175 -18.49 26.79 5.64
N GLN A 176 -18.71 25.48 5.63
CA GLN A 176 -19.93 24.87 6.18
C GLN A 176 -20.04 24.93 7.71
N ALA A 177 -18.92 25.01 8.44
CA ALA A 177 -18.94 25.20 9.89
C ALA A 177 -19.21 26.66 10.26
N GLU A 178 -18.62 27.61 9.52
CA GLU A 178 -18.84 29.05 9.67
C GLU A 178 -20.28 29.43 9.28
N GLN A 179 -20.84 28.83 8.22
CA GLN A 179 -22.26 28.99 7.86
C GLN A 179 -23.19 28.51 8.98
N ARG A 180 -22.98 27.30 9.52
CA ARG A 180 -23.80 26.81 10.65
C ARG A 180 -23.65 27.66 11.91
N ALA A 181 -22.43 28.11 12.21
CA ALA A 181 -22.19 29.02 13.34
C ALA A 181 -22.83 30.41 13.13
N HIS A 182 -23.14 30.80 11.89
CA HIS A 182 -23.95 31.98 11.58
C HIS A 182 -25.44 31.69 11.78
N GLU A 183 -25.94 30.59 11.20
CA GLU A 183 -27.34 30.13 11.34
C GLU A 183 -27.73 29.91 12.81
N GLU A 184 -26.85 29.32 13.62
CA GLU A 184 -27.04 29.09 15.06
C GLU A 184 -27.05 30.41 15.85
N ARG A 185 -26.27 31.42 15.43
CA ARG A 185 -26.30 32.76 16.04
C ARG A 185 -27.55 33.53 15.67
N GLU A 186 -27.99 33.47 14.42
CA GLU A 186 -29.25 34.11 13.98
C GLU A 186 -30.45 33.48 14.69
N GLN A 187 -30.46 32.16 14.90
CA GLN A 187 -31.47 31.48 15.71
C GLN A 187 -31.41 31.87 17.20
N ALA A 188 -30.22 31.99 17.78
CA ALA A 188 -30.07 32.46 19.16
C ALA A 188 -30.51 33.92 19.33
N GLU A 189 -30.21 34.80 18.37
CA GLU A 189 -30.71 36.17 18.34
C GLU A 189 -32.23 36.26 18.12
N GLN A 190 -32.84 35.30 17.44
CA GLN A 190 -34.30 35.24 17.28
C GLN A 190 -34.96 34.85 18.62
N ARG A 191 -34.50 33.78 19.27
CA ARG A 191 -34.99 33.37 20.59
C ARG A 191 -34.83 34.48 21.64
N ALA A 192 -33.66 35.09 21.71
CA ALA A 192 -33.41 36.22 22.62
C ALA A 192 -34.19 37.51 22.28
N ARG A 193 -34.94 37.56 21.17
CA ARG A 193 -35.94 38.59 20.88
C ARG A 193 -37.34 38.12 21.28
N GLU A 194 -37.69 36.87 20.98
CA GLU A 194 -38.96 36.25 21.39
C GLU A 194 -39.10 36.21 22.92
N GLU A 195 -38.06 35.81 23.65
CA GLU A 195 -37.96 35.84 25.11
C GLU A 195 -38.19 37.26 25.68
N ARG A 196 -37.62 38.28 25.04
CA ARG A 196 -37.80 39.68 25.45
C ARG A 196 -39.21 40.19 25.17
N GLU A 197 -39.79 39.80 24.05
CA GLU A 197 -41.18 40.15 23.73
C GLU A 197 -42.16 39.44 24.67
N GLN A 198 -41.88 38.20 25.09
CA GLN A 198 -42.63 37.50 26.12
C GLN A 198 -42.50 38.17 27.49
N ALA A 199 -41.29 38.52 27.93
CA ALA A 199 -41.06 39.24 29.17
C ALA A 199 -41.70 40.64 29.18
N GLU A 200 -41.70 41.36 28.05
CA GLU A 200 -42.39 42.65 27.91
C GLU A 200 -43.91 42.48 27.97
N ARG A 201 -44.48 41.42 27.38
CA ARG A 201 -45.91 41.08 27.50
C ARG A 201 -46.29 40.67 28.93
N GLN A 202 -45.47 39.87 29.61
CA GLN A 202 -45.68 39.51 31.02
C GLN A 202 -45.62 40.75 31.93
N ALA A 203 -44.63 41.63 31.74
CA ALA A 203 -44.53 42.88 32.49
C ALA A 203 -45.64 43.90 32.15
N ALA A 204 -46.27 43.81 30.98
CA ALA A 204 -47.47 44.55 30.66
C ALA A 204 -48.70 43.99 31.38
N ALA A 205 -48.90 42.66 31.33
CA ALA A 205 -50.00 41.98 32.02
C ALA A 205 -49.93 42.16 33.56
N ALA A 206 -48.73 42.09 34.15
CA ALA A 206 -48.54 42.34 35.58
C ALA A 206 -48.93 43.77 35.99
N ARG A 207 -48.69 44.78 35.14
CA ARG A 207 -49.15 46.17 35.37
C ARG A 207 -50.64 46.34 35.15
N GLU A 208 -51.23 45.59 34.24
CA GLU A 208 -52.69 45.57 34.03
C GLU A 208 -53.39 44.95 35.25
N GLN A 209 -52.82 43.89 35.82
CA GLN A 209 -53.26 43.31 37.10
C GLN A 209 -53.03 44.25 38.28
N GLU A 210 -51.85 44.86 38.44
CA GLU A 210 -51.56 45.84 39.50
C GLU A 210 -52.53 47.04 39.44
N ALA A 211 -52.88 47.51 38.24
CA ALA A 211 -53.87 48.56 38.03
C ALA A 211 -55.31 48.11 38.35
N ALA A 212 -55.65 46.84 38.08
CA ALA A 212 -56.94 46.26 38.46
C ALA A 212 -57.06 46.08 39.98
N ASP A 213 -56.00 45.58 40.64
CA ASP A 213 -55.92 45.44 42.09
C ASP A 213 -55.97 46.82 42.79
N GLN A 214 -55.32 47.84 42.22
CA GLN A 214 -55.46 49.22 42.71
C GLN A 214 -56.89 49.74 42.53
N ALA A 215 -57.52 49.53 41.37
CA ALA A 215 -58.90 49.96 41.13
C ALA A 215 -59.89 49.24 42.07
N ALA A 216 -59.65 47.97 42.40
CA ALA A 216 -60.44 47.23 43.37
C ALA A 216 -60.30 47.82 44.78
N ARG A 217 -59.09 48.17 45.22
CA ARG A 217 -58.87 48.86 46.52
C ARG A 217 -59.46 50.27 46.55
N GLU A 218 -59.39 51.01 45.45
CA GLU A 218 -60.05 52.33 45.33
C GLU A 218 -61.58 52.21 45.37
N GLN A 219 -62.15 51.08 44.97
CA GLN A 219 -63.57 50.78 45.12
C GLN A 219 -63.91 50.32 46.56
N GLU A 220 -63.15 49.37 47.12
CA GLU A 220 -63.32 48.89 48.50
C GLU A 220 -63.28 50.04 49.51
N ALA A 221 -62.29 50.94 49.41
CA ALA A 221 -62.19 52.12 50.26
C ALA A 221 -63.30 53.16 50.01
N ALA A 222 -63.99 53.14 48.86
CA ALA A 222 -65.15 53.99 48.60
C ALA A 222 -66.44 53.40 49.19
N ASP A 223 -66.57 52.06 49.18
CA ASP A 223 -67.68 51.34 49.79
C ASP A 223 -67.56 51.33 51.33
N GLU A 224 -66.36 51.16 51.89
CA GLU A 224 -66.04 51.32 53.31
C GLU A 224 -66.34 52.75 53.80
N ALA A 225 -65.91 53.78 53.05
CA ALA A 225 -66.23 55.17 53.36
C ALA A 225 -67.74 55.52 53.23
N ALA A 226 -68.53 54.69 52.54
CA ALA A 226 -69.99 54.80 52.55
C ALA A 226 -70.59 54.13 53.81
N ARG A 227 -70.08 52.97 54.21
CA ARG A 227 -70.47 52.27 55.45
C ARG A 227 -70.13 53.06 56.71
N GLU A 228 -68.97 53.72 56.77
CA GLU A 228 -68.65 54.66 57.87
C GLU A 228 -69.70 55.78 58.03
N GLN A 229 -70.26 56.28 56.92
CA GLN A 229 -71.30 57.31 56.96
C GLN A 229 -72.64 56.75 57.48
N GLU A 230 -73.01 55.53 57.12
CA GLU A 230 -74.21 54.85 57.63
C GLU A 230 -74.07 54.44 59.11
N ALA A 231 -72.88 54.00 59.53
CA ALA A 231 -72.55 53.75 60.93
C ALA A 231 -72.56 55.03 61.78
N ALA A 232 -72.07 56.16 61.24
CA ALA A 232 -72.10 57.45 61.91
C ALA A 232 -73.53 58.03 62.09
N GLU A 233 -74.50 57.65 61.25
CA GLU A 233 -75.92 57.94 61.48
C GLU A 233 -76.57 56.99 62.52
N SER A 234 -75.88 55.92 62.94
CA SER A 234 -76.40 54.89 63.84
C SER A 234 -75.99 55.04 65.32
N ASP A 235 -74.79 55.54 65.60
CA ASP A 235 -74.19 55.55 66.96
C ASP A 235 -74.72 56.65 67.92
N GLU A 236 -75.66 57.51 67.50
CA GLU A 236 -76.28 58.51 68.42
C GLU A 236 -77.34 57.88 69.38
N SER A 237 -77.20 56.60 69.77
CA SER A 237 -78.35 55.81 70.27
C SER A 237 -78.17 54.79 71.42
N GLN A 238 -77.04 54.68 72.12
CA GLN A 238 -76.97 53.83 73.35
C GLN A 238 -75.93 54.24 74.43
N ASP A 239 -76.21 53.92 75.71
CA ASP A 239 -75.48 54.36 76.91
C ASP A 239 -75.71 53.38 78.11
N VAL A 240 -74.92 53.51 79.20
CA VAL A 240 -75.11 53.03 80.60
C VAL A 240 -74.37 51.74 81.11
N ALA A 241 -73.32 51.99 81.93
CA ALA A 241 -72.91 51.33 83.21
C ALA A 241 -72.02 50.05 83.33
N GLU A 242 -70.73 50.29 83.65
CA GLU A 242 -69.93 49.95 84.87
C GLU A 242 -69.83 48.52 85.53
N PRO A 243 -68.75 48.24 86.33
CA PRO A 243 -68.22 46.88 86.60
C PRO A 243 -68.06 46.46 88.10
N VAL A 244 -67.53 45.25 88.39
CA VAL A 244 -66.82 44.90 89.67
C VAL A 244 -65.97 43.60 89.59
N VAL A 245 -65.10 43.37 90.59
CA VAL A 245 -64.00 42.36 90.65
C VAL A 245 -64.18 41.33 91.80
N THR A 246 -63.74 40.05 91.66
CA THR A 246 -62.98 39.26 92.70
C THR A 246 -62.62 37.81 92.27
N GLU A 247 -61.60 37.22 92.94
CA GLU A 247 -61.12 35.82 92.83
C GLU A 247 -61.92 34.82 93.71
N ALA A 248 -62.10 33.55 93.30
CA ALA A 248 -62.17 32.37 94.18
C ALA A 248 -62.22 31.00 93.44
N GLU A 249 -61.35 30.07 93.82
CA GLU A 249 -61.55 28.60 93.71
C GLU A 249 -62.20 28.05 95.00
N PRO A 250 -62.59 26.76 95.11
CA PRO A 250 -63.01 25.80 94.07
C PRO A 250 -64.40 25.16 94.38
N LEU A 251 -65.07 24.56 93.38
CA LEU A 251 -66.27 23.73 93.62
C LEU A 251 -66.38 22.55 92.63
N VAL A 252 -67.06 21.48 93.05
CA VAL A 252 -67.27 20.23 92.29
C VAL A 252 -68.75 20.06 91.96
N GLU A 253 -69.12 20.20 90.69
CA GLU A 253 -70.35 19.73 90.00
C GLU A 253 -70.44 20.45 88.63
N PRO A 254 -71.20 19.95 87.63
CA PRO A 254 -71.63 18.58 87.33
C PRO A 254 -71.03 18.10 85.99
N GLU A 255 -71.54 17.01 85.39
CA GLU A 255 -71.25 16.68 83.99
C GLU A 255 -71.87 17.75 83.06
N PRO A 256 -71.10 18.39 82.16
CA PRO A 256 -71.66 19.32 81.19
C PRO A 256 -72.46 18.55 80.14
N GLN A 257 -73.75 18.89 80.00
CA GLN A 257 -74.51 18.52 78.81
C GLN A 257 -73.82 19.14 77.57
N PRO A 258 -73.86 18.48 76.40
CA PRO A 258 -73.26 19.03 75.19
C PRO A 258 -73.98 20.32 74.80
N VAL A 259 -73.37 21.46 75.13
CA VAL A 259 -73.79 22.77 74.65
C VAL A 259 -73.70 22.72 73.13
N ALA A 260 -74.84 22.88 72.45
CA ALA A 260 -74.88 22.85 71.00
C ALA A 260 -73.88 23.88 70.45
N PRO A 261 -73.02 23.52 69.48
CA PRO A 261 -72.01 24.43 68.96
C PRO A 261 -72.69 25.68 68.39
N THR A 262 -72.39 26.84 68.96
CA THR A 262 -72.87 28.13 68.44
C THR A 262 -72.35 28.29 67.01
N GLN A 263 -73.11 28.95 66.12
CA GLN A 263 -72.80 28.98 64.68
C GLN A 263 -71.35 29.42 64.37
N ALA A 264 -70.78 30.34 65.15
CA ALA A 264 -69.36 30.72 65.07
C ALA A 264 -68.39 29.52 65.19
N THR A 265 -68.65 28.56 66.08
CA THR A 265 -67.84 27.34 66.23
C THR A 265 -68.04 26.34 65.09
N ILE A 266 -69.22 26.35 64.44
CA ILE A 266 -69.49 25.56 63.22
C ILE A 266 -68.75 26.14 62.01
N GLY A 267 -68.71 27.48 61.89
CA GLY A 267 -67.90 28.16 60.86
C GLY A 267 -66.40 27.89 61.01
N LEU A 268 -65.90 27.92 62.25
CA LEU A 268 -64.49 27.62 62.57
C LEU A 268 -64.10 26.17 62.26
N THR A 269 -64.95 25.18 62.58
CA THR A 269 -64.68 23.78 62.22
C THR A 269 -64.73 23.56 60.72
N LYS A 270 -65.71 24.14 60.00
CA LYS A 270 -65.75 24.10 58.52
C LYS A 270 -64.49 24.70 57.88
N ARG A 271 -63.99 25.85 58.37
CA ARG A 271 -62.73 26.44 57.90
C ARG A 271 -61.52 25.52 58.14
N LEU A 272 -61.42 24.91 59.33
CA LEU A 272 -60.34 23.96 59.66
C LEU A 272 -60.41 22.66 58.83
N GLU A 273 -61.59 22.20 58.45
CA GLU A 273 -61.72 21.04 57.57
C GLU A 273 -61.38 21.37 56.10
N ALA A 274 -61.78 22.55 55.61
CA ALA A 274 -61.38 23.04 54.30
C ALA A 274 -59.85 23.26 54.21
N GLU A 275 -59.22 23.81 55.25
CA GLU A 275 -57.76 23.98 55.32
C GLU A 275 -57.04 22.61 55.34
N ARG A 276 -57.55 21.63 56.10
CA ARG A 276 -57.01 20.26 56.11
C ARG A 276 -57.12 19.57 54.75
N LEU A 277 -58.22 19.77 54.02
CA LEU A 277 -58.36 19.25 52.66
C LEU A 277 -57.38 19.92 51.70
N ARG A 278 -57.18 21.24 51.82
CA ARG A 278 -56.20 21.99 51.01
C ARG A 278 -54.76 21.52 51.25
N LEU A 279 -54.38 21.33 52.52
CA LEU A 279 -53.09 20.77 52.92
C LEU A 279 -52.90 19.29 52.56
N ALA A 280 -53.99 18.52 52.41
CA ALA A 280 -53.94 17.15 51.91
C ALA A 280 -53.67 17.12 50.40
N ALA A 281 -54.42 17.90 49.62
CA ALA A 281 -54.22 18.03 48.18
C ALA A 281 -52.83 18.59 47.81
N GLU A 282 -52.30 19.53 48.60
CA GLU A 282 -50.95 20.05 48.40
C GLU A 282 -49.85 19.00 48.65
N ARG A 283 -50.06 18.10 49.62
CA ARG A 283 -49.16 16.95 49.84
C ARG A 283 -49.25 15.95 48.71
N GLU A 284 -50.44 15.65 48.23
CA GLU A 284 -50.65 14.75 47.08
C GLU A 284 -49.97 15.30 45.81
N LYS A 285 -50.04 16.63 45.57
CA LYS A 285 -49.28 17.30 44.50
C LYS A 285 -47.76 17.11 44.67
N ARG A 286 -47.21 17.39 45.86
CA ARG A 286 -45.77 17.24 46.14
C ARG A 286 -45.31 15.76 46.03
N GLU A 287 -46.12 14.81 46.48
CA GLU A 287 -45.82 13.37 46.34
C GLU A 287 -45.87 12.90 44.88
N ALA A 288 -46.69 13.52 44.02
CA ALA A 288 -46.69 13.28 42.58
C ALA A 288 -45.47 13.92 41.88
N GLU A 289 -45.08 15.14 42.27
CA GLU A 289 -43.87 15.83 41.77
C GLU A 289 -42.58 15.09 42.13
N GLU A 290 -42.45 14.60 43.37
CA GLU A 290 -41.33 13.74 43.77
C GLU A 290 -41.30 12.42 42.97
N GLN A 291 -42.46 11.82 42.71
CA GLN A 291 -42.54 10.62 41.86
C GLN A 291 -42.10 10.92 40.42
N ALA A 292 -42.58 12.01 39.81
CA ALA A 292 -42.18 12.42 38.47
C ALA A 292 -40.66 12.64 38.36
N ARG A 293 -40.05 13.37 39.30
CA ARG A 293 -38.58 13.55 39.36
C ARG A 293 -37.84 12.23 39.51
N VAL A 294 -38.33 11.32 40.35
CA VAL A 294 -37.75 9.98 40.55
C VAL A 294 -37.92 9.07 39.32
N GLU A 295 -38.89 9.31 38.44
CA GLU A 295 -38.98 8.63 37.14
C GLU A 295 -38.09 9.27 36.07
N GLN A 296 -37.95 10.60 36.07
CA GLN A 296 -37.03 11.35 35.21
C GLN A 296 -35.56 10.95 35.48
N GLU A 297 -35.14 10.88 36.75
CA GLU A 297 -33.80 10.39 37.13
C GLU A 297 -33.54 8.95 36.67
N LYS A 298 -34.54 8.05 36.75
CA LYS A 298 -34.41 6.68 36.24
C LYS A 298 -34.27 6.65 34.72
N ALA A 299 -35.00 7.51 34.01
CA ALA A 299 -34.93 7.61 32.55
C ALA A 299 -33.55 8.11 32.08
N ASP A 300 -33.01 9.16 32.70
CA ASP A 300 -31.66 9.66 32.39
C ASP A 300 -30.56 8.67 32.80
N ALA A 301 -30.70 7.97 33.93
CA ALA A 301 -29.78 6.90 34.33
C ALA A 301 -29.77 5.74 33.32
N ALA A 302 -30.94 5.32 32.83
CA ALA A 302 -31.05 4.31 31.77
C ALA A 302 -30.47 4.81 30.44
N ALA A 303 -30.64 6.09 30.11
CA ALA A 303 -30.06 6.69 28.91
C ALA A 303 -28.52 6.75 28.98
N GLU A 304 -27.92 7.07 30.13
CA GLU A 304 -26.46 6.99 30.30
C GLU A 304 -25.94 5.54 30.31
N GLU A 305 -26.67 4.56 30.88
CA GLU A 305 -26.29 3.15 30.74
C GLU A 305 -26.33 2.70 29.27
N ALA A 306 -27.35 3.09 28.49
CA ALA A 306 -27.42 2.81 27.07
C ALA A 306 -26.25 3.43 26.28
N LYS A 307 -25.90 4.70 26.56
CA LYS A 307 -24.72 5.36 25.97
C LYS A 307 -23.41 4.64 26.35
N LEU A 308 -23.29 4.14 27.58
CA LEU A 308 -22.14 3.35 28.02
C LEU A 308 -22.08 1.97 27.35
N ALA A 309 -23.22 1.30 27.15
CA ALA A 309 -23.31 0.05 26.40
C ALA A 309 -22.88 0.24 24.93
N ALA A 310 -23.42 1.25 24.24
CA ALA A 310 -23.04 1.57 22.87
C ALA A 310 -21.55 1.95 22.73
N ARG A 311 -20.95 2.59 23.75
CA ARG A 311 -19.50 2.84 23.81
C ARG A 311 -18.69 1.55 23.96
N ARG A 312 -19.13 0.59 24.81
CA ARG A 312 -18.48 -0.73 24.96
C ARG A 312 -18.51 -1.51 23.64
N GLU A 313 -19.68 -1.65 23.03
CA GLU A 313 -19.83 -2.34 21.73
C GLU A 313 -18.95 -1.71 20.64
N ARG A 314 -18.94 -0.37 20.55
CA ARG A 314 -18.10 0.37 19.59
C ARG A 314 -16.60 0.11 19.80
N ASP A 315 -16.14 -0.09 21.04
CA ASP A 315 -14.74 -0.41 21.34
C ASP A 315 -14.41 -1.91 21.18
N GLU A 316 -15.37 -2.80 21.46
CA GLU A 316 -15.27 -4.22 21.13
C GLU A 316 -15.16 -4.44 19.62
N ALA A 317 -15.98 -3.77 18.81
CA ALA A 317 -15.90 -3.79 17.35
C ALA A 317 -14.56 -3.25 16.82
N LYS A 318 -14.01 -2.18 17.43
CA LYS A 318 -12.63 -1.73 17.15
C LYS A 318 -11.59 -2.77 17.55
N SER A 319 -11.79 -3.51 18.65
CA SER A 319 -10.88 -4.56 19.09
C SER A 319 -10.88 -5.75 18.11
N ALA A 320 -12.06 -6.20 17.65
CA ALA A 320 -12.21 -7.25 16.65
C ALA A 320 -11.60 -6.85 15.29
N SER A 321 -11.78 -5.60 14.87
CA SER A 321 -11.13 -5.04 13.68
C SER A 321 -9.59 -5.02 13.80
N ARG A 322 -9.05 -4.71 14.99
CA ARG A 322 -7.60 -4.82 15.27
C ARG A 322 -7.13 -6.28 15.25
N GLN A 323 -7.90 -7.20 15.83
CA GLN A 323 -7.65 -8.65 15.85
C GLN A 323 -7.55 -9.22 14.43
N ALA A 324 -8.59 -9.04 13.60
CA ALA A 324 -8.62 -9.47 12.21
C ALA A 324 -7.46 -8.89 11.38
N ARG A 325 -7.05 -7.64 11.65
CA ARG A 325 -5.89 -6.99 11.01
C ARG A 325 -4.54 -7.53 11.50
N VAL A 326 -4.48 -8.21 12.65
CA VAL A 326 -3.31 -9.00 13.09
C VAL A 326 -3.34 -10.39 12.43
N ASP A 327 -4.49 -11.05 12.41
CA ASP A 327 -4.61 -12.39 11.83
C ASP A 327 -4.34 -12.40 10.32
N ALA A 328 -4.89 -11.45 9.56
CA ALA A 328 -4.55 -11.26 8.14
C ALA A 328 -3.04 -10.94 7.91
N LYS A 329 -2.33 -10.36 8.89
CA LYS A 329 -0.86 -10.21 8.83
C LYS A 329 -0.13 -11.51 9.13
N LEU A 330 -0.65 -12.36 10.03
CA LEU A 330 -0.09 -13.67 10.36
C LEU A 330 -0.31 -14.66 9.22
N GLU A 331 -1.50 -14.70 8.63
CA GLU A 331 -1.79 -15.46 7.42
C GLU A 331 -0.88 -15.02 6.26
N ARG A 332 -0.72 -13.71 6.04
CA ARG A 332 0.21 -13.19 5.03
C ARG A 332 1.71 -13.43 5.36
N LYS A 333 2.05 -13.88 6.58
CA LYS A 333 3.38 -14.47 6.88
C LYS A 333 3.40 -15.95 6.51
N ARG A 334 2.45 -16.75 7.00
CA ARG A 334 2.29 -18.19 6.68
C ARG A 334 2.30 -18.45 5.17
N ALA A 335 1.57 -17.66 4.38
CA ALA A 335 1.53 -17.75 2.93
C ALA A 335 2.85 -17.37 2.23
N LYS A 336 3.70 -16.54 2.86
CA LYS A 336 5.07 -16.26 2.37
C LYS A 336 6.03 -17.37 2.74
N GLU A 337 5.91 -17.94 3.93
CA GLU A 337 6.69 -19.08 4.43
C GLU A 337 6.40 -20.30 3.56
N ALA A 338 5.14 -20.71 3.39
CA ALA A 338 4.74 -21.79 2.47
C ALA A 338 5.22 -21.56 1.02
N ARG A 339 5.26 -20.30 0.54
CA ARG A 339 5.82 -19.97 -0.79
C ARG A 339 7.35 -20.06 -0.86
N LEU A 340 8.05 -19.84 0.26
CA LEU A 340 9.48 -20.11 0.36
C LEU A 340 9.73 -21.62 0.43
N ASP A 341 8.97 -22.35 1.22
CA ASP A 341 9.12 -23.80 1.39
C ASP A 341 8.82 -24.55 0.08
N ALA A 342 7.73 -24.23 -0.62
CA ALA A 342 7.46 -24.74 -1.96
C ALA A 342 8.59 -24.43 -2.97
N LYS A 343 9.25 -23.29 -2.83
CA LYS A 343 10.41 -22.89 -3.64
C LYS A 343 11.71 -23.61 -3.22
N HIS A 344 11.82 -24.07 -1.98
CA HIS A 344 12.90 -24.92 -1.48
C HIS A 344 12.69 -26.39 -1.90
N ALA A 345 11.48 -26.93 -1.77
CA ALA A 345 11.10 -28.24 -2.31
C ALA A 345 11.32 -28.31 -3.84
N ALA A 346 10.83 -27.31 -4.59
CA ALA A 346 11.09 -27.19 -6.03
C ALA A 346 12.57 -26.84 -6.37
N ARG A 347 13.48 -26.73 -5.40
CA ARG A 347 14.94 -26.73 -5.61
C ARG A 347 15.56 -28.08 -5.27
N GLN A 348 15.09 -28.76 -4.22
CA GLN A 348 15.49 -30.11 -3.86
C GLN A 348 15.14 -31.09 -4.98
N GLN A 349 13.89 -31.11 -5.44
CA GLN A 349 13.44 -31.95 -6.57
C GLN A 349 14.31 -31.75 -7.82
N ARG A 350 14.62 -30.50 -8.20
CA ARG A 350 15.50 -30.20 -9.34
C ARG A 350 16.98 -30.55 -9.12
N ASN A 351 17.40 -30.82 -7.89
CA ASN A 351 18.72 -31.39 -7.61
C ASN A 351 18.66 -32.92 -7.63
N GLU A 352 17.65 -33.54 -7.03
CA GLU A 352 17.39 -34.98 -7.15
C GLU A 352 17.27 -35.41 -8.62
N ASP A 353 16.55 -34.66 -9.45
CA ASP A 353 16.42 -34.96 -10.89
C ASP A 353 17.75 -34.82 -11.64
N ARG A 354 18.66 -33.94 -11.19
CA ARG A 354 20.03 -33.85 -11.73
C ARG A 354 20.88 -35.01 -11.26
N GLU A 355 20.73 -35.46 -10.03
CA GLU A 355 21.44 -36.60 -9.44
C GLU A 355 20.97 -37.91 -10.09
N ARG A 356 19.65 -38.11 -10.26
CA ARG A 356 19.05 -39.17 -11.07
C ARG A 356 19.56 -39.14 -12.52
N ALA A 357 19.56 -37.98 -13.17
CA ALA A 357 20.08 -37.83 -14.54
C ALA A 357 21.61 -37.96 -14.66
N ALA A 358 22.36 -37.80 -13.56
CA ALA A 358 23.79 -38.09 -13.50
C ALA A 358 24.04 -39.59 -13.28
N ALA A 359 23.32 -40.22 -12.36
CA ALA A 359 23.35 -41.66 -12.11
C ALA A 359 22.98 -42.45 -13.36
N ALA A 360 21.89 -42.10 -14.05
CA ALA A 360 21.50 -42.72 -15.32
C ALA A 360 22.57 -42.58 -16.42
N LYS A 361 23.32 -41.46 -16.45
CA LYS A 361 24.46 -41.29 -17.38
C LYS A 361 25.69 -42.09 -16.99
N ILE A 362 25.89 -42.37 -15.70
CA ILE A 362 26.95 -43.26 -15.21
C ILE A 362 26.57 -44.71 -15.53
N GLN A 363 25.34 -45.11 -15.27
CA GLN A 363 24.80 -46.43 -15.61
C GLN A 363 24.89 -46.71 -17.12
N ALA A 364 24.36 -45.83 -17.98
CA ALA A 364 24.43 -46.01 -19.43
C ALA A 364 25.88 -46.06 -19.98
N ARG A 365 26.85 -45.44 -19.28
CA ARG A 365 28.28 -45.58 -19.60
C ARG A 365 28.85 -46.92 -19.14
N ALA A 366 28.44 -47.42 -17.98
CA ALA A 366 28.83 -48.74 -17.49
C ALA A 366 28.25 -49.86 -18.38
N GLU A 367 26.98 -49.75 -18.78
CA GLU A 367 26.31 -50.66 -19.72
C GLU A 367 26.99 -50.66 -21.09
N ALA A 368 27.30 -49.48 -21.65
CA ALA A 368 28.04 -49.38 -22.91
C ALA A 368 29.48 -49.94 -22.82
N ALA A 369 30.13 -49.80 -21.66
CA ALA A 369 31.45 -50.40 -21.41
C ALA A 369 31.36 -51.93 -21.27
N ALA A 370 30.31 -52.44 -20.60
CA ALA A 370 30.05 -53.88 -20.46
C ALA A 370 29.70 -54.53 -21.80
N ALA A 371 28.87 -53.89 -22.63
CA ALA A 371 28.57 -54.35 -23.99
C ALA A 371 29.84 -54.43 -24.85
N LYS A 372 30.70 -53.42 -24.81
CA LYS A 372 32.01 -53.43 -25.50
C LYS A 372 33.02 -54.43 -24.91
N ALA A 373 32.84 -54.83 -23.65
CA ALA A 373 33.62 -55.92 -23.06
C ALA A 373 33.13 -57.30 -23.53
N ALA A 374 31.81 -57.50 -23.64
CA ALA A 374 31.21 -58.72 -24.21
C ALA A 374 31.58 -58.90 -25.68
N GLU A 375 31.46 -57.86 -26.51
CA GLU A 375 31.90 -57.83 -27.92
C GLU A 375 33.35 -58.34 -28.09
N ARG A 376 34.25 -57.94 -27.18
CA ARG A 376 35.66 -58.39 -27.16
C ARG A 376 35.87 -59.82 -26.68
N VAL A 377 34.94 -60.39 -25.91
CA VAL A 377 34.97 -61.80 -25.51
C VAL A 377 34.44 -62.66 -26.65
N ASP A 378 33.39 -62.23 -27.34
CA ASP A 378 32.82 -62.94 -28.48
C ASP A 378 33.82 -63.01 -29.66
N THR A 379 34.49 -61.89 -30.02
CA THR A 379 35.53 -61.91 -31.06
C THR A 379 36.68 -62.84 -30.70
N ARG A 380 37.15 -62.81 -29.44
CA ARG A 380 38.25 -63.66 -28.98
C ARG A 380 37.86 -65.14 -28.91
N THR A 381 36.58 -65.44 -28.69
CA THR A 381 36.07 -66.82 -28.70
C THR A 381 36.01 -67.33 -30.14
N ALA A 382 35.49 -66.52 -31.07
CA ALA A 382 35.47 -66.83 -32.50
C ALA A 382 36.89 -67.02 -33.10
N GLU A 383 37.88 -66.23 -32.65
CA GLU A 383 39.30 -66.41 -33.04
C GLU A 383 39.90 -67.75 -32.55
N MET A 384 39.41 -68.32 -31.44
CA MET A 384 39.85 -69.64 -30.95
C MET A 384 39.03 -70.81 -31.52
N GLU A 385 37.89 -70.55 -32.17
CA GLU A 385 37.01 -71.57 -32.76
C GLU A 385 37.16 -71.69 -34.28
N ALA A 386 38.08 -70.92 -34.89
CA ALA A 386 38.47 -71.07 -36.28
C ALA A 386 39.25 -72.39 -36.50
N PRO A 387 38.75 -73.36 -37.29
CA PRO A 387 39.39 -74.66 -37.42
C PRO A 387 40.69 -74.61 -38.23
N GLU A 388 41.69 -75.41 -37.82
CA GLU A 388 42.97 -75.54 -38.52
C GLU A 388 42.78 -76.08 -39.95
N ILE A 389 42.87 -75.21 -40.96
CA ILE A 389 42.82 -75.63 -42.36
C ILE A 389 44.14 -76.32 -42.73
N THR A 390 44.01 -77.56 -43.20
CA THR A 390 45.11 -78.50 -43.45
C THR A 390 46.11 -77.98 -44.48
N GLN A 391 47.41 -78.01 -44.14
CA GLN A 391 48.49 -77.73 -45.10
C GLN A 391 48.62 -78.86 -46.13
N PRO A 392 48.76 -78.56 -47.44
CA PRO A 392 49.02 -79.57 -48.46
C PRO A 392 50.48 -80.05 -48.41
N ALA A 393 50.69 -81.35 -48.57
CA ALA A 393 52.02 -81.95 -48.55
C ALA A 393 52.77 -81.73 -49.88
N VAL A 394 54.03 -81.28 -49.79
CA VAL A 394 55.06 -81.39 -50.83
C VAL A 394 56.32 -81.94 -50.16
N ALA A 395 57.08 -82.78 -50.87
CA ALA A 395 58.10 -83.65 -50.26
C ALA A 395 59.54 -83.35 -50.71
N ALA A 396 60.47 -83.94 -49.96
CA ALA A 396 61.88 -84.20 -50.24
C ALA A 396 62.91 -83.04 -50.11
N GLU A 397 63.89 -83.30 -49.23
CA GLU A 397 65.34 -82.98 -49.34
C GLU A 397 65.76 -81.47 -49.39
N ALA A 398 66.75 -80.97 -48.61
CA ALA A 398 67.84 -81.63 -47.89
C ALA A 398 68.43 -80.78 -46.71
N GLU A 399 69.35 -81.41 -45.97
CA GLU A 399 70.45 -80.85 -45.13
C GLU A 399 70.20 -79.83 -43.99
N MET A 400 70.33 -80.35 -42.76
CA MET A 400 70.87 -79.71 -41.55
C MET A 400 72.36 -79.27 -41.73
N PRO A 401 73.00 -78.40 -40.90
CA PRO A 401 72.87 -78.40 -39.43
C PRO A 401 73.05 -77.11 -38.58
N ALA A 402 72.35 -77.13 -37.43
CA ALA A 402 72.75 -76.73 -36.07
C ALA A 402 73.79 -75.61 -35.79
N ALA A 403 73.29 -74.48 -35.26
CA ALA A 403 73.78 -73.79 -34.04
C ALA A 403 72.57 -73.00 -33.46
N ALA A 404 72.11 -73.12 -32.21
CA ALA A 404 72.73 -73.17 -30.87
C ALA A 404 72.96 -71.78 -30.24
N LEU A 405 72.38 -71.57 -29.04
CA LEU A 405 72.46 -70.35 -28.19
C LEU A 405 71.68 -69.14 -28.76
N ARG A 406 71.11 -68.20 -27.97
CA ARG A 406 70.80 -68.15 -26.52
C ARG A 406 69.74 -67.06 -26.26
N ASP A 407 69.25 -67.01 -25.02
CA ASP A 407 68.81 -65.83 -24.26
C ASP A 407 68.18 -64.66 -25.04
N ILE A 408 66.85 -64.51 -24.93
CA ILE A 408 66.17 -63.21 -25.13
C ILE A 408 65.82 -62.69 -23.75
N GLU A 409 66.46 -61.59 -23.36
CA GLU A 409 66.19 -60.90 -22.10
C GLU A 409 64.82 -60.19 -22.10
N VAL A 410 64.29 -59.96 -20.91
CA VAL A 410 63.10 -59.12 -20.72
C VAL A 410 63.52 -57.66 -20.77
N GLU A 411 63.41 -57.01 -21.93
CA GLU A 411 63.48 -55.55 -22.03
C GLU A 411 62.12 -54.98 -22.46
N SER A 412 61.73 -53.89 -21.80
CA SER A 412 60.39 -53.31 -21.88
C SER A 412 60.21 -52.42 -23.10
N VAL A 413 59.24 -52.73 -23.97
CA VAL A 413 58.73 -51.78 -24.97
C VAL A 413 57.31 -51.36 -24.65
N GLU A 414 57.18 -50.07 -24.42
CA GLU A 414 55.97 -49.29 -24.16
C GLU A 414 54.93 -49.46 -25.29
N THR A 415 53.74 -49.98 -24.98
CA THR A 415 52.64 -50.15 -25.95
C THR A 415 51.88 -48.85 -26.21
N VAL A 416 52.52 -47.92 -26.92
CA VAL A 416 51.84 -46.86 -27.66
C VAL A 416 51.29 -47.42 -28.97
N ILE A 417 49.97 -47.25 -29.19
CA ILE A 417 49.14 -47.37 -30.42
C ILE A 417 47.67 -47.38 -29.90
N ASP A 418 46.66 -46.76 -30.51
CA ASP A 418 46.47 -46.35 -31.90
C ASP A 418 46.67 -44.86 -32.23
N ALA A 419 47.27 -44.64 -33.39
CA ALA A 419 46.89 -43.57 -34.31
C ALA A 419 46.64 -44.20 -35.70
N PRO A 420 45.53 -43.92 -36.40
CA PRO A 420 45.22 -44.60 -37.65
C PRO A 420 45.95 -44.01 -38.87
N ASP A 421 46.57 -44.93 -39.63
CA ASP A 421 46.84 -44.93 -41.07
C ASP A 421 47.67 -43.80 -41.72
N GLU A 422 48.94 -44.12 -42.02
CA GLU A 422 49.53 -43.76 -43.32
C GLU A 422 49.09 -44.78 -44.40
N PRO A 423 48.83 -44.36 -45.65
CA PRO A 423 48.94 -45.22 -46.82
C PRO A 423 50.39 -45.24 -47.33
N GLY A 424 51.13 -46.30 -47.04
CA GLY A 424 52.56 -46.41 -47.32
C GLY A 424 52.94 -46.61 -48.80
N GLN A 425 54.19 -46.20 -49.08
CA GLN A 425 55.18 -46.71 -50.05
C GLN A 425 54.73 -47.60 -51.23
N THR A 426 55.26 -47.30 -52.43
CA THR A 426 55.83 -48.32 -53.34
C THR A 426 57.01 -47.78 -54.16
N ALA A 427 58.05 -48.61 -54.26
CA ALA A 427 59.15 -48.63 -55.23
C ALA A 427 59.86 -50.00 -55.09
N PRO A 428 60.58 -50.54 -56.09
CA PRO A 428 60.93 -49.96 -57.39
C PRO A 428 60.25 -50.64 -58.59
N ASP A 429 60.53 -50.12 -59.79
CA ASP A 429 60.24 -50.76 -61.08
C ASP A 429 61.27 -51.87 -61.39
N VAL A 430 60.82 -52.99 -61.97
CA VAL A 430 61.65 -54.01 -62.64
C VAL A 430 60.92 -54.44 -63.91
N GLU A 431 61.63 -54.46 -65.05
CA GLU A 431 61.04 -54.71 -66.36
C GLU A 431 60.56 -56.17 -66.54
N ALA A 432 59.26 -56.34 -66.79
CA ALA A 432 58.68 -57.55 -67.38
C ALA A 432 57.37 -57.18 -68.11
N GLU A 433 57.28 -57.47 -69.41
CA GLU A 433 56.03 -57.32 -70.18
C GLU A 433 55.24 -58.63 -70.18
N PRO A 434 53.94 -58.60 -69.80
CA PRO A 434 53.00 -59.64 -70.15
C PRO A 434 51.94 -59.15 -71.15
N SER A 435 51.78 -59.93 -72.21
CA SER A 435 50.73 -59.93 -73.23
C SER A 435 49.38 -59.30 -72.88
N THR A 436 48.88 -58.44 -73.77
CA THR A 436 47.48 -57.99 -73.80
C THR A 436 46.54 -59.11 -74.26
N ASP A 437 45.72 -59.66 -73.36
CA ASP A 437 44.40 -60.21 -73.69
C ASP A 437 43.48 -60.49 -72.47
N GLU A 438 44.02 -60.63 -71.25
CA GLU A 438 43.23 -61.14 -70.10
C GLU A 438 42.47 -60.08 -69.26
N MET A 439 42.43 -58.81 -69.67
CA MET A 439 41.82 -57.74 -68.85
C MET A 439 40.28 -57.66 -68.90
N ALA A 440 39.60 -58.49 -69.68
CA ALA A 440 38.13 -58.46 -69.79
C ALA A 440 37.40 -58.94 -68.52
N ALA A 441 37.90 -60.00 -67.86
CA ALA A 441 37.17 -60.68 -66.78
C ALA A 441 37.25 -59.99 -65.40
N ALA A 442 38.25 -59.14 -65.16
CA ALA A 442 38.46 -58.48 -63.87
C ALA A 442 37.62 -57.20 -63.64
N GLY A 443 36.78 -56.83 -64.61
CA GLY A 443 35.93 -55.64 -64.54
C GLY A 443 34.76 -55.78 -63.57
N ASP A 444 34.03 -56.89 -63.65
CA ASP A 444 32.71 -57.04 -63.02
C ASP A 444 32.77 -57.14 -61.50
N ALA A 445 33.70 -57.92 -60.94
CA ALA A 445 33.90 -57.99 -59.49
C ALA A 445 34.24 -56.61 -58.87
N ARG A 446 34.87 -55.71 -59.63
CA ARG A 446 35.12 -54.32 -59.22
C ARG A 446 33.92 -53.40 -59.42
N ALA A 447 32.96 -53.76 -60.27
CA ALA A 447 31.66 -53.10 -60.37
C ALA A 447 30.75 -53.46 -59.19
N GLU A 448 30.61 -54.75 -58.88
CA GLU A 448 29.79 -55.27 -57.76
C GLU A 448 30.20 -54.65 -56.41
N VAL A 449 31.50 -54.65 -56.09
CA VAL A 449 32.00 -54.02 -54.84
C VAL A 449 31.71 -52.51 -54.80
N ARG A 450 31.67 -51.82 -55.95
CA ARG A 450 31.28 -50.41 -56.03
C ARG A 450 29.77 -50.22 -55.88
N GLU A 451 28.95 -51.16 -56.34
CA GLU A 451 27.50 -51.16 -56.18
C GLU A 451 27.09 -51.46 -54.74
N ALA A 452 27.62 -52.51 -54.11
CA ALA A 452 27.41 -52.80 -52.69
C ALA A 452 27.81 -51.60 -51.80
N LYS A 453 28.94 -50.95 -52.10
CA LYS A 453 29.40 -49.73 -51.41
C LYS A 453 28.55 -48.49 -51.70
N ARG A 454 27.72 -48.50 -52.76
CA ARG A 454 26.68 -47.49 -53.02
C ARG A 454 25.38 -47.83 -52.29
N ALA A 455 24.96 -49.09 -52.26
CA ALA A 455 23.79 -49.57 -51.53
C ALA A 455 23.91 -49.27 -50.02
N ALA A 456 24.99 -49.70 -49.37
CA ALA A 456 25.25 -49.41 -47.95
C ALA A 456 25.39 -47.90 -47.64
N ARG A 457 25.67 -47.06 -48.65
CA ARG A 457 25.65 -45.58 -48.53
C ARG A 457 24.25 -44.98 -48.67
N ARG A 458 23.35 -45.60 -49.43
CA ARG A 458 21.92 -45.23 -49.52
C ARG A 458 21.22 -45.55 -48.21
N GLU A 459 21.29 -46.81 -47.78
CA GLU A 459 20.75 -47.32 -46.51
C GLU A 459 21.23 -46.48 -45.30
N ARG A 460 22.54 -46.22 -45.19
CA ARG A 460 23.10 -45.38 -44.11
C ARG A 460 22.63 -43.91 -44.17
N ASN A 461 22.17 -43.41 -45.31
CA ASN A 461 21.61 -42.07 -45.44
C ASN A 461 20.09 -42.06 -45.20
N GLU A 462 19.37 -43.09 -45.63
CA GLU A 462 17.95 -43.33 -45.31
C GLU A 462 17.75 -43.50 -43.80
N ALA A 463 18.56 -44.32 -43.13
CA ALA A 463 18.57 -44.45 -41.67
C ALA A 463 18.84 -43.11 -40.96
N LYS A 464 19.70 -42.24 -41.51
CA LYS A 464 19.92 -40.87 -41.00
C LYS A 464 18.76 -39.93 -41.27
N GLN A 465 17.98 -40.14 -42.34
CA GLN A 465 16.78 -39.36 -42.63
C GLN A 465 15.66 -39.79 -41.68
N ALA A 466 15.40 -41.10 -41.52
CA ALA A 466 14.46 -41.64 -40.54
C ALA A 466 14.77 -41.16 -39.11
N ALA A 467 16.04 -41.25 -38.67
CA ALA A 467 16.46 -40.77 -37.35
C ALA A 467 16.41 -39.23 -37.20
N ARG A 468 16.37 -38.47 -38.29
CA ARG A 468 16.08 -37.02 -38.26
C ARG A 468 14.59 -36.76 -38.17
N GLN A 469 13.78 -37.48 -38.94
CA GLN A 469 12.33 -37.35 -38.99
C GLN A 469 11.70 -37.71 -37.65
N ALA A 470 12.01 -38.88 -37.09
CA ALA A 470 11.57 -39.28 -35.75
C ALA A 470 11.97 -38.27 -34.64
N ARG A 471 13.04 -37.49 -34.84
CA ARG A 471 13.47 -36.41 -33.93
C ARG A 471 12.80 -35.05 -34.20
N VAL A 472 12.18 -34.86 -35.35
CA VAL A 472 11.22 -33.77 -35.62
C VAL A 472 9.87 -34.16 -35.05
N ASP A 473 9.36 -35.34 -35.39
CA ASP A 473 8.07 -35.86 -34.93
C ASP A 473 7.98 -35.84 -33.39
N ALA A 474 8.99 -36.38 -32.68
CA ALA A 474 9.08 -36.36 -31.22
C ALA A 474 9.32 -34.97 -30.59
N LYS A 475 9.59 -33.92 -31.38
CA LYS A 475 9.56 -32.52 -30.93
C LYS A 475 8.21 -31.87 -31.19
N GLU A 476 7.45 -32.35 -32.17
CA GLU A 476 6.15 -31.80 -32.53
C GLU A 476 5.07 -32.38 -31.61
N SER A 477 5.12 -33.67 -31.25
CA SER A 477 4.31 -34.22 -30.16
C SER A 477 4.57 -33.50 -28.83
N ALA A 478 5.83 -33.34 -28.43
CA ALA A 478 6.22 -32.62 -27.21
C ALA A 478 5.92 -31.10 -27.25
N ARG A 479 5.56 -30.56 -28.43
CA ARG A 479 4.99 -29.20 -28.57
C ARG A 479 3.47 -29.22 -28.44
N GLN A 480 2.79 -30.21 -29.03
CA GLN A 480 1.34 -30.42 -28.91
C GLN A 480 0.94 -30.66 -27.44
N GLU A 481 1.57 -31.63 -26.77
CA GLU A 481 1.38 -31.90 -25.33
C GLU A 481 1.53 -30.64 -24.46
N ARG A 482 2.51 -29.78 -24.79
CA ARG A 482 2.75 -28.52 -24.06
C ARG A 482 1.72 -27.44 -24.38
N LEU A 483 1.12 -27.44 -25.57
CA LEU A 483 0.01 -26.54 -25.91
C LEU A 483 -1.28 -27.01 -25.24
N GLU A 484 -1.58 -28.30 -25.30
CA GLU A 484 -2.73 -28.92 -24.64
C GLU A 484 -2.68 -28.71 -23.12
N ALA A 485 -1.52 -28.92 -22.48
CA ALA A 485 -1.34 -28.62 -21.06
C ALA A 485 -1.49 -27.11 -20.73
N LYS A 486 -1.11 -26.21 -21.65
CA LYS A 486 -1.29 -24.76 -21.48
C LYS A 486 -2.76 -24.34 -21.62
N ASP A 487 -3.50 -24.98 -22.51
CA ASP A 487 -4.91 -24.67 -22.75
C ASP A 487 -5.84 -25.38 -21.75
N ALA A 488 -5.45 -26.52 -21.19
CA ALA A 488 -6.08 -27.11 -20.01
C ALA A 488 -6.00 -26.18 -18.79
N LEU A 489 -4.79 -25.68 -18.47
CA LEU A 489 -4.58 -24.73 -17.36
C LEU A 489 -5.29 -23.38 -17.59
N ARG A 490 -5.54 -23.00 -18.85
CA ARG A 490 -6.40 -21.85 -19.18
C ARG A 490 -7.87 -22.10 -18.86
N ARG A 491 -8.40 -23.29 -19.17
CA ARG A 491 -9.79 -23.68 -18.83
C ARG A 491 -9.99 -23.76 -17.32
N GLU A 492 -9.10 -24.46 -16.62
CA GLU A 492 -9.09 -24.54 -15.14
C GLU A 492 -9.11 -23.13 -14.51
N ARG A 493 -8.30 -22.20 -15.04
CA ARG A 493 -8.30 -20.81 -14.60
C ARG A 493 -9.60 -20.06 -14.93
N GLN A 494 -10.20 -20.27 -16.10
CA GLN A 494 -11.47 -19.64 -16.47
C GLN A 494 -12.62 -20.17 -15.60
N GLU A 495 -12.66 -21.47 -15.35
CA GLU A 495 -13.62 -22.12 -14.45
C GLU A 495 -13.49 -21.58 -13.01
N ALA A 496 -12.27 -21.34 -12.53
CA ALA A 496 -12.03 -20.69 -11.24
C ALA A 496 -12.41 -19.19 -11.20
N GLU A 497 -12.12 -18.42 -12.27
CA GLU A 497 -12.53 -17.01 -12.37
C GLU A 497 -14.07 -16.87 -12.47
N ASP A 498 -14.76 -17.79 -13.15
CA ASP A 498 -16.22 -17.86 -13.21
C ASP A 498 -16.85 -18.35 -11.89
N ALA A 499 -16.21 -19.26 -11.15
CA ALA A 499 -16.67 -19.70 -9.83
C ALA A 499 -16.66 -18.54 -8.82
N VAL A 500 -15.52 -17.84 -8.69
CA VAL A 500 -15.39 -16.64 -7.83
C VAL A 500 -16.36 -15.54 -8.26
N ARG A 501 -16.68 -15.46 -9.56
CA ARG A 501 -17.71 -14.53 -10.04
C ARG A 501 -19.11 -14.91 -9.54
N ARG A 502 -19.50 -16.19 -9.58
CA ARG A 502 -20.80 -16.66 -9.07
C ARG A 502 -20.91 -16.43 -7.57
N GLU A 503 -19.90 -16.81 -6.79
CA GLU A 503 -19.84 -16.53 -5.34
C GLU A 503 -20.04 -15.03 -5.04
N ARG A 504 -19.45 -14.14 -5.85
CA ARG A 504 -19.62 -12.68 -5.69
C ARG A 504 -21.00 -12.17 -6.13
N GLU A 505 -21.64 -12.80 -7.12
CA GLU A 505 -23.00 -12.45 -7.55
C GLU A 505 -24.04 -12.98 -6.55
N GLU A 506 -23.87 -14.18 -6.01
CA GLU A 506 -24.65 -14.77 -4.91
C GLU A 506 -24.52 -13.96 -3.60
N ALA A 507 -23.30 -13.58 -3.21
CA ALA A 507 -23.08 -12.74 -2.01
C ALA A 507 -23.71 -11.35 -2.14
N LYS A 508 -23.77 -10.78 -3.35
CA LYS A 508 -24.50 -9.53 -3.63
C LYS A 508 -26.00 -9.71 -3.54
N GLU A 509 -26.53 -10.85 -3.99
CA GLU A 509 -27.96 -11.13 -3.88
C GLU A 509 -28.37 -11.37 -2.42
N ALA A 510 -27.56 -12.08 -1.63
CA ALA A 510 -27.75 -12.23 -0.19
C ALA A 510 -27.77 -10.87 0.52
N ALA A 511 -26.76 -10.02 0.30
CA ALA A 511 -26.69 -8.66 0.87
C ALA A 511 -27.79 -7.71 0.33
N ARG A 512 -28.44 -8.05 -0.78
CA ARG A 512 -29.64 -7.35 -1.26
C ARG A 512 -30.89 -7.82 -0.51
N ARG A 513 -31.06 -9.13 -0.30
CA ARG A 513 -32.19 -9.69 0.47
C ARG A 513 -32.15 -9.20 1.92
N GLU A 514 -30.98 -9.20 2.55
CA GLU A 514 -30.76 -8.65 3.90
C GLU A 514 -31.22 -7.18 4.02
N ARG A 515 -30.98 -6.35 2.99
CA ARG A 515 -31.48 -4.97 2.93
C ARG A 515 -32.98 -4.89 2.69
N GLU A 516 -33.52 -5.71 1.79
CA GLU A 516 -34.97 -5.80 1.54
C GLU A 516 -35.74 -6.41 2.72
N GLU A 517 -35.06 -7.06 3.67
CA GLU A 517 -35.61 -7.51 4.95
C GLU A 517 -35.49 -6.42 6.03
N ALA A 518 -34.34 -5.73 6.12
CA ALA A 518 -34.16 -4.59 7.01
C ALA A 518 -35.10 -3.41 6.69
N GLU A 519 -35.30 -3.08 5.41
CA GLU A 519 -36.22 -2.02 4.97
C GLU A 519 -37.68 -2.35 5.34
N LYS A 520 -38.08 -3.64 5.28
CA LYS A 520 -39.40 -4.09 5.74
C LYS A 520 -39.53 -4.03 7.26
N ALA A 521 -38.48 -4.37 8.00
CA ALA A 521 -38.47 -4.24 9.45
C ALA A 521 -38.58 -2.78 9.89
N GLU A 522 -37.93 -1.85 9.16
CA GLU A 522 -38.07 -0.42 9.40
C GLU A 522 -39.46 0.10 9.02
N GLN A 523 -40.04 -0.35 7.91
CA GLN A 523 -41.42 0.00 7.52
C GLN A 523 -42.43 -0.46 8.59
N LEU A 524 -42.33 -1.70 9.06
CA LEU A 524 -43.18 -2.22 10.15
C LEU A 524 -42.98 -1.45 11.46
N ALA A 525 -41.74 -1.10 11.82
CA ALA A 525 -41.46 -0.29 13.01
C ALA A 525 -42.05 1.13 12.92
N ARG A 526 -42.12 1.72 11.71
CA ARG A 526 -42.79 3.00 11.46
C ARG A 526 -44.31 2.87 11.52
N GLU A 527 -44.89 1.81 10.95
CA GLU A 527 -46.34 1.53 11.04
C GLU A 527 -46.78 1.28 12.50
N ASP A 528 -46.00 0.54 13.29
CA ASP A 528 -46.23 0.35 14.73
C ASP A 528 -46.07 1.65 15.55
N ALA A 529 -45.19 2.56 15.15
CA ALA A 529 -45.02 3.86 15.79
C ALA A 529 -46.18 4.82 15.48
N GLU A 530 -46.53 4.98 14.20
CA GLU A 530 -47.70 5.77 13.77
C GLU A 530 -49.00 5.24 14.38
N ARG A 531 -49.09 3.92 14.58
CA ARG A 531 -50.23 3.31 15.28
C ARG A 531 -50.29 3.70 16.76
N ARG A 532 -49.16 3.77 17.48
CA ARG A 532 -49.13 4.23 18.88
C ARG A 532 -49.49 5.71 18.99
N GLU A 533 -48.93 6.54 18.12
CA GLU A 533 -49.25 7.98 18.04
C GLU A 533 -50.77 8.19 17.86
N ARG A 534 -51.43 7.39 17.01
CA ARG A 534 -52.90 7.40 16.87
C ARG A 534 -53.62 6.88 18.12
N GLU A 535 -53.17 5.77 18.70
CA GLU A 535 -53.75 5.21 19.94
C GLU A 535 -53.49 6.11 21.18
N GLU A 536 -52.58 7.08 21.11
CA GLU A 536 -52.33 8.11 22.12
C GLU A 536 -53.16 9.37 21.84
N ALA A 537 -53.24 9.82 20.59
CA ALA A 537 -54.13 10.90 20.17
C ALA A 537 -55.62 10.58 20.41
N GLU A 538 -56.06 9.35 20.16
CA GLU A 538 -57.43 8.91 20.47
C GLU A 538 -57.74 8.92 21.98
N LYS A 539 -56.74 8.70 22.85
CA LYS A 539 -56.89 8.83 24.32
C LYS A 539 -56.92 10.29 24.75
N ALA A 540 -56.07 11.13 24.18
CA ALA A 540 -56.08 12.57 24.43
C ALA A 540 -57.42 13.21 24.02
N GLU A 541 -58.00 12.80 22.88
CA GLU A 541 -59.33 13.25 22.47
C GLU A 541 -60.44 12.73 23.40
N GLN A 542 -60.33 11.51 23.93
CA GLN A 542 -61.28 10.99 24.92
C GLN A 542 -61.21 11.77 26.23
N LEU A 543 -60.02 12.03 26.77
CA LEU A 543 -59.82 12.86 27.97
C LEU A 543 -60.34 14.28 27.77
N ALA A 544 -60.04 14.92 26.64
CA ALA A 544 -60.52 16.27 26.33
C ALA A 544 -62.06 16.35 26.20
N ARG A 545 -62.73 15.25 25.80
CA ARG A 545 -64.20 15.16 25.80
C ARG A 545 -64.76 14.91 27.20
N GLU A 546 -64.10 14.11 28.03
CA GLU A 546 -64.52 13.86 29.42
C GLU A 546 -64.39 15.13 30.28
N ASP A 547 -63.32 15.90 30.11
CA ASP A 547 -63.16 17.24 30.70
C ASP A 547 -64.22 18.23 30.20
N ALA A 548 -64.59 18.18 28.92
CA ALA A 548 -65.65 19.03 28.37
C ALA A 548 -67.03 18.67 28.93
N GLU A 549 -67.40 17.38 28.98
CA GLU A 549 -68.63 16.93 29.65
C GLU A 549 -68.64 17.27 31.13
N ARG A 550 -67.49 17.21 31.82
CA ARG A 550 -67.38 17.60 33.22
C ARG A 550 -67.68 19.09 33.40
N ARG A 551 -67.10 19.96 32.58
CA ARG A 551 -67.38 21.42 32.62
C ARG A 551 -68.83 21.72 32.29
N GLU A 552 -69.43 21.05 31.31
CA GLU A 552 -70.85 21.23 30.97
C GLU A 552 -71.77 20.81 32.13
N ARG A 553 -71.40 19.78 32.91
CA ARG A 553 -72.11 19.42 34.15
C ARG A 553 -71.92 20.45 35.26
N GLU A 554 -70.69 20.91 35.50
CA GLU A 554 -70.39 21.94 36.51
C GLU A 554 -71.07 23.29 36.18
N GLU A 555 -71.19 23.65 34.90
CA GLU A 555 -71.99 24.81 34.45
C GLU A 555 -73.49 24.58 34.58
N ALA A 556 -74.00 23.39 34.23
CA ALA A 556 -75.43 23.07 34.33
C ALA A 556 -75.93 22.99 35.78
N GLU A 557 -75.11 22.47 36.70
CA GLU A 557 -75.35 22.48 38.14
C GLU A 557 -75.41 23.92 38.68
N LYS A 558 -74.48 24.77 38.24
CA LYS A 558 -74.42 26.20 38.61
C LYS A 558 -75.49 27.08 37.94
N ALA A 559 -76.18 26.56 36.92
CA ALA A 559 -77.23 27.25 36.17
C ALA A 559 -78.66 26.79 36.56
N ALA A 560 -78.81 25.83 37.48
CA ALA A 560 -80.09 25.45 38.03
C ALA A 560 -80.63 26.59 38.94
N PRO A 561 -81.78 27.21 38.62
CA PRO A 561 -82.32 28.28 39.45
C PRO A 561 -82.87 27.70 40.76
N VAL A 562 -82.42 28.24 41.89
CA VAL A 562 -82.98 27.96 43.21
C VAL A 562 -84.36 28.62 43.30
N GLU A 563 -85.44 27.82 43.23
CA GLU A 563 -86.80 28.30 43.48
C GLU A 563 -87.04 28.41 45.00
N GLU A 564 -86.99 29.63 45.54
CA GLU A 564 -87.36 29.92 46.93
C GLU A 564 -88.83 29.56 47.21
N PRO A 565 -89.14 28.77 48.26
CA PRO A 565 -90.52 28.46 48.63
C PRO A 565 -91.12 29.51 49.59
N GLU A 566 -92.11 30.27 49.14
CA GLU A 566 -92.94 31.13 50.02
C GLU A 566 -93.64 30.32 51.12
N GLN A 567 -93.68 30.86 52.34
CA GLN A 567 -94.40 30.26 53.48
C GLN A 567 -95.88 30.69 53.53
N ALA A 568 -96.82 29.74 53.65
CA ALA A 568 -98.22 30.03 53.95
C ALA A 568 -98.96 28.84 54.63
N ASP A 569 -98.94 28.85 55.97
CA ASP A 569 -99.94 28.42 56.97
C ASP A 569 -100.98 27.28 56.78
N GLU A 570 -101.28 26.69 57.95
CA GLU A 570 -102.48 25.96 58.43
C GLU A 570 -102.70 24.43 58.18
N ASP A 571 -103.04 23.81 59.32
CA ASP A 571 -103.61 22.48 59.64
C ASP A 571 -102.87 21.13 59.37
N LEU A 572 -102.54 20.52 60.51
CA LEU A 572 -102.10 19.13 60.79
C LEU A 572 -103.15 18.05 60.36
N PRO A 573 -102.80 16.73 60.28
CA PRO A 573 -101.72 16.07 61.03
C PRO A 573 -100.93 14.91 60.34
N GLU A 574 -99.92 14.43 61.09
CA GLU A 574 -99.53 13.00 61.29
C GLU A 574 -98.44 12.35 60.39
N GLN A 575 -97.21 12.26 60.96
CA GLN A 575 -96.14 11.25 60.76
C GLN A 575 -95.56 11.08 59.31
N VAL A 576 -94.26 11.30 59.04
CA VAL A 576 -93.09 10.47 59.41
C VAL A 576 -91.77 11.22 59.04
N GLU A 577 -90.67 10.90 59.75
CA GLU A 577 -89.21 11.07 59.47
C GLU A 577 -88.77 11.53 58.05
N ALA A 578 -87.72 12.36 57.84
CA ALA A 578 -86.88 13.23 58.69
C ALA A 578 -85.98 14.15 57.79
N GLU A 579 -85.60 15.34 58.30
CA GLU A 579 -84.53 16.30 57.92
C GLU A 579 -83.90 16.27 56.49
N ALA A 580 -84.03 17.30 55.64
CA ALA A 580 -83.49 18.68 55.70
C ALA A 580 -81.95 18.74 55.43
N ALA A 581 -81.36 19.49 54.47
CA ALA A 581 -81.78 20.57 53.56
C ALA A 581 -82.26 21.88 54.23
N ASP A 582 -81.74 23.07 53.92
CA ASP A 582 -80.54 23.46 53.16
C ASP A 582 -80.13 24.91 53.55
N GLU A 583 -78.91 25.33 53.18
CA GLU A 583 -78.48 26.76 53.10
C GLU A 583 -78.71 27.62 54.39
N PRO A 584 -78.68 28.98 54.39
CA PRO A 584 -78.21 29.95 53.38
C PRO A 584 -77.13 30.96 53.84
N LEU A 585 -76.51 31.60 52.84
CA LEU A 585 -76.12 33.02 52.72
C LEU A 585 -75.21 33.75 53.75
N ASP A 586 -74.71 34.89 53.25
CA ASP A 586 -74.19 36.09 53.94
C ASP A 586 -72.95 35.97 54.85
N ALA A 587 -72.13 37.01 55.02
CA ALA A 587 -71.77 38.16 54.17
C ALA A 587 -70.49 38.79 54.78
N ASP A 588 -69.81 39.66 54.02
CA ASP A 588 -69.02 40.78 54.55
C ASP A 588 -67.73 40.43 55.39
N GLU A 589 -66.63 41.19 55.22
CA GLU A 589 -66.19 42.38 56.02
C GLU A 589 -65.68 42.00 57.44
N GLN A 590 -64.55 42.45 58.00
CA GLN A 590 -63.32 43.19 57.60
C GLN A 590 -62.39 43.22 58.84
N VAL A 591 -61.26 43.94 58.80
CA VAL A 591 -60.38 44.32 59.96
C VAL A 591 -59.79 43.14 60.80
N ASP A 592 -58.74 43.26 61.62
CA ASP A 592 -57.97 44.41 62.15
C ASP A 592 -56.55 43.98 62.66
N VAL A 593 -55.72 44.96 63.07
CA VAL A 593 -54.68 44.91 64.16
C VAL A 593 -53.44 43.96 64.03
N ASP A 594 -52.23 44.26 64.54
CA ASP A 594 -51.46 45.53 64.75
C ASP A 594 -49.97 45.21 65.13
N GLU A 595 -49.11 46.24 65.15
CA GLU A 595 -47.85 46.48 65.88
C GLU A 595 -46.67 45.47 65.93
N SER A 596 -45.56 45.94 65.32
CA SER A 596 -44.20 46.07 65.91
C SER A 596 -43.18 44.90 65.92
N THR A 597 -41.99 45.12 65.31
CA THR A 597 -40.69 45.38 66.01
C THR A 597 -39.43 45.07 65.16
N ASP A 598 -38.65 46.12 64.87
CA ASP A 598 -37.19 46.22 64.57
C ASP A 598 -36.38 45.27 63.63
N GLU A 599 -35.81 45.93 62.60
CA GLU A 599 -34.44 45.82 62.04
C GLU A 599 -33.99 44.63 61.15
N PRO A 600 -32.96 44.82 60.27
CA PRO A 600 -32.98 44.21 58.93
C PRO A 600 -31.80 43.29 58.55
N VAL A 601 -32.01 42.43 57.54
CA VAL A 601 -30.95 41.89 56.65
C VAL A 601 -31.52 41.60 55.26
N ASP A 602 -30.82 42.01 54.19
CA ASP A 602 -31.13 41.58 52.81
C ASP A 602 -30.62 40.14 52.55
N ALA A 603 -31.46 39.29 51.95
CA ALA A 603 -31.06 38.01 51.35
C ALA A 603 -32.07 37.57 50.27
N ASP A 604 -31.58 37.07 49.13
CA ASP A 604 -32.40 36.66 47.98
C ASP A 604 -33.08 35.30 48.18
N GLU A 605 -34.37 35.19 47.83
CA GLU A 605 -34.94 33.95 47.28
C GLU A 605 -36.19 34.25 46.42
N GLN A 606 -36.10 33.98 45.11
CA GLN A 606 -37.24 33.95 44.19
C GLN A 606 -37.63 32.50 43.94
N VAL A 607 -38.93 32.23 43.87
CA VAL A 607 -39.49 30.97 43.36
C VAL A 607 -40.03 31.25 41.96
N ASP A 608 -39.67 30.39 41.02
CA ASP A 608 -39.99 30.52 39.59
C ASP A 608 -40.84 29.31 39.15
N ASP A 609 -41.94 29.58 38.44
CA ASP A 609 -42.98 28.62 38.03
C ASP A 609 -42.99 28.44 36.49
N SER A 610 -41.83 28.58 35.83
CA SER A 610 -41.72 28.61 34.35
C SER A 610 -41.05 27.40 33.68
N ASP A 611 -40.55 26.42 34.44
CA ASP A 611 -39.71 25.32 33.92
C ASP A 611 -40.43 24.32 32.96
N ASP A 612 -41.70 23.96 33.20
CA ASP A 612 -42.36 22.82 32.52
C ASP A 612 -42.46 22.94 30.98
N VAL A 613 -42.47 24.16 30.43
CA VAL A 613 -42.65 24.40 28.98
C VAL A 613 -41.29 24.44 28.22
N GLU A 614 -40.17 24.54 28.94
CA GLU A 614 -38.83 24.37 28.37
C GLU A 614 -38.58 22.89 28.03
N ASP A 615 -39.00 21.96 28.90
CA ASP A 615 -38.56 20.56 28.83
C ASP A 615 -39.08 19.83 27.57
N GLU A 616 -40.34 20.02 27.14
CA GLU A 616 -40.84 19.46 25.86
C GLU A 616 -40.01 19.96 24.66
N LYS A 617 -39.65 21.24 24.62
CA LYS A 617 -38.81 21.84 23.58
C LYS A 617 -37.40 21.26 23.61
N GLN A 618 -36.83 21.05 24.79
CA GLN A 618 -35.50 20.45 24.96
C GLN A 618 -35.51 18.96 24.56
N ILE A 619 -36.57 18.21 24.88
CA ILE A 619 -36.76 16.81 24.45
C ILE A 619 -36.87 16.73 22.92
N ALA A 620 -37.74 17.53 22.30
CA ALA A 620 -37.88 17.56 20.84
C ALA A 620 -36.56 17.97 20.14
N ALA A 621 -35.82 18.91 20.71
CA ALA A 621 -34.50 19.30 20.22
C ALA A 621 -33.45 18.18 20.36
N ARG A 622 -33.44 17.44 21.48
CA ARG A 622 -32.56 16.26 21.69
C ARG A 622 -32.86 15.17 20.66
N VAL A 623 -34.12 14.80 20.46
CA VAL A 623 -34.53 13.78 19.46
C VAL A 623 -34.14 14.21 18.04
N ALA A 624 -34.37 15.48 17.68
CA ALA A 624 -33.97 16.02 16.38
C ALA A 624 -32.43 16.06 16.20
N ALA A 625 -31.66 16.27 17.26
CA ALA A 625 -30.21 16.22 17.24
C ALA A 625 -29.68 14.78 17.09
N GLU A 626 -30.26 13.83 17.82
CA GLU A 626 -29.87 12.41 17.77
C GLU A 626 -30.17 11.79 16.41
N ALA A 627 -31.33 12.08 15.80
CA ALA A 627 -31.66 11.68 14.43
C ALA A 627 -30.65 12.25 13.40
N ARG A 628 -30.20 13.50 13.59
CA ARG A 628 -29.15 14.13 12.77
C ARG A 628 -27.77 13.49 13.00
N GLU A 629 -27.44 13.03 14.21
CA GLU A 629 -26.20 12.30 14.47
C GLU A 629 -26.24 10.88 13.88
N ALA A 630 -27.35 10.16 14.01
CA ALA A 630 -27.55 8.86 13.37
C ALA A 630 -27.34 8.93 11.85
N GLN A 631 -27.96 9.90 11.17
CA GLN A 631 -27.78 10.12 9.73
C GLN A 631 -26.33 10.52 9.37
N ARG A 632 -25.63 11.27 10.24
CA ARG A 632 -24.19 11.56 10.06
C ARG A 632 -23.34 10.31 10.20
N LEU A 633 -23.63 9.43 11.16
CA LEU A 633 -22.93 8.17 11.39
C LEU A 633 -23.15 7.19 10.22
N GLU A 634 -24.38 7.03 9.74
CA GLU A 634 -24.68 6.21 8.56
C GLU A 634 -23.92 6.73 7.32
N ARG A 635 -23.95 8.04 7.08
CA ARG A 635 -23.20 8.68 5.97
C ARG A 635 -21.68 8.53 6.12
N GLN A 636 -21.15 8.44 7.35
CA GLN A 636 -19.75 8.09 7.60
C GLN A 636 -19.46 6.62 7.32
N GLN A 637 -20.31 5.69 7.75
CA GLN A 637 -20.19 4.25 7.49
C GLN A 637 -20.23 3.95 5.98
N ALA A 638 -21.13 4.59 5.23
CA ALA A 638 -21.18 4.51 3.77
C ALA A 638 -19.88 5.05 3.12
N LYS A 639 -19.32 6.15 3.63
CA LYS A 639 -18.00 6.68 3.21
C LYS A 639 -16.86 5.70 3.50
N GLU A 640 -16.86 5.05 4.67
CA GLU A 640 -15.89 4.01 5.03
C GLU A 640 -16.01 2.78 4.13
N ALA A 641 -17.22 2.26 3.89
CA ALA A 641 -17.47 1.12 3.03
C ALA A 641 -16.97 1.36 1.59
N ALA A 642 -17.32 2.52 1.01
CA ALA A 642 -16.83 2.93 -0.30
C ALA A 642 -15.30 3.13 -0.35
N ARG A 643 -14.68 3.50 0.79
CA ARG A 643 -13.21 3.58 0.91
C ARG A 643 -12.58 2.18 0.99
N ARG A 644 -13.17 1.23 1.72
CA ARG A 644 -12.73 -0.16 1.80
C ARG A 644 -12.82 -0.86 0.44
N GLU A 645 -13.94 -0.75 -0.28
CA GLU A 645 -14.04 -1.32 -1.64
C GLU A 645 -13.01 -0.68 -2.61
N ARG A 646 -12.72 0.62 -2.48
CA ARG A 646 -11.63 1.29 -3.23
C ARG A 646 -10.22 0.83 -2.82
N GLU A 647 -10.00 0.39 -1.59
CA GLU A 647 -8.70 -0.15 -1.15
C GLU A 647 -8.54 -1.63 -1.53
N GLU A 648 -9.61 -2.43 -1.46
CA GLU A 648 -9.66 -3.82 -1.89
C GLU A 648 -9.52 -3.96 -3.41
N SER A 649 -10.25 -3.16 -4.21
CA SER A 649 -10.05 -3.11 -5.66
C SER A 649 -8.64 -2.64 -6.05
N LYS A 650 -8.04 -1.70 -5.31
CA LYS A 650 -6.62 -1.34 -5.46
C LYS A 650 -5.67 -2.45 -5.02
N ALA A 651 -6.03 -3.30 -4.05
CA ALA A 651 -5.24 -4.46 -3.64
C ALA A 651 -5.31 -5.57 -4.71
N ALA A 652 -6.50 -5.97 -5.14
CA ALA A 652 -6.72 -6.93 -6.22
C ALA A 652 -6.01 -6.50 -7.52
N ALA A 653 -6.10 -5.22 -7.91
CA ALA A 653 -5.37 -4.69 -9.06
C ALA A 653 -3.83 -4.75 -8.89
N ARG A 654 -3.31 -4.55 -7.66
CA ARG A 654 -1.87 -4.70 -7.36
C ARG A 654 -1.43 -6.15 -7.42
N ASP A 655 -2.22 -7.08 -6.88
CA ASP A 655 -1.86 -8.50 -6.85
C ASP A 655 -2.06 -9.17 -8.23
N ALA A 656 -3.05 -8.76 -9.03
CA ALA A 656 -3.13 -9.11 -10.46
C ALA A 656 -1.92 -8.57 -11.25
N LYS A 657 -1.53 -7.30 -11.03
CA LYS A 657 -0.32 -6.71 -11.65
C LYS A 657 0.96 -7.38 -11.14
N ALA A 658 0.96 -7.96 -9.94
CA ALA A 658 2.07 -8.76 -9.39
C ALA A 658 2.12 -10.19 -9.97
N ALA A 659 0.96 -10.84 -10.16
CA ALA A 659 0.83 -12.13 -10.83
C ALA A 659 1.33 -12.03 -12.28
N HIS A 660 0.84 -11.07 -13.06
CA HIS A 660 1.30 -10.81 -14.43
C HIS A 660 2.80 -10.42 -14.50
N ARG A 661 3.34 -9.70 -13.49
CA ARG A 661 4.79 -9.45 -13.34
C ARG A 661 5.60 -10.70 -12.93
N ALA A 662 4.98 -11.74 -12.36
CA ALA A 662 5.60 -13.03 -12.08
C ALA A 662 5.54 -13.97 -13.30
N GLU A 663 4.42 -13.97 -14.02
CA GLU A 663 4.18 -14.74 -15.24
C GLU A 663 5.12 -14.31 -16.37
N LYS A 664 5.24 -12.99 -16.66
CA LYS A 664 6.27 -12.45 -17.56
C LYS A 664 7.73 -12.71 -17.11
N LYS A 665 7.94 -13.16 -15.87
CA LYS A 665 9.25 -13.60 -15.36
C LYS A 665 9.49 -15.11 -15.50
N ALA A 666 8.45 -15.91 -15.71
CA ALA A 666 8.56 -17.32 -16.04
C ALA A 666 8.85 -17.53 -17.54
N ASP A 667 8.16 -16.79 -18.41
CA ASP A 667 8.30 -16.92 -19.87
C ASP A 667 9.56 -16.26 -20.46
N ARG A 668 10.38 -15.53 -19.68
CA ARG A 668 11.74 -15.12 -20.11
C ARG A 668 12.72 -16.30 -20.01
N VAL A 669 12.44 -17.36 -20.77
CA VAL A 669 13.29 -18.54 -20.93
C VAL A 669 14.61 -18.11 -21.58
N VAL A 670 15.65 -18.00 -20.77
CA VAL A 670 17.01 -17.73 -21.26
C VAL A 670 17.48 -18.94 -22.06
N GLU A 671 17.86 -18.70 -23.31
CA GLU A 671 18.32 -19.72 -24.24
C GLU A 671 19.55 -20.49 -23.70
N ALA A 672 19.63 -21.79 -24.00
CA ALA A 672 20.46 -22.74 -23.26
C ALA A 672 21.97 -22.41 -23.28
N PRO A 673 22.61 -22.12 -22.13
CA PRO A 673 24.04 -21.86 -22.06
C PRO A 673 24.88 -23.10 -22.41
N ARG A 674 25.79 -22.96 -23.38
CA ARG A 674 26.73 -24.02 -23.77
C ARG A 674 27.91 -24.13 -22.78
N GLU A 675 27.87 -25.19 -21.97
CA GLU A 675 28.99 -25.83 -21.24
C GLU A 675 29.80 -25.00 -20.20
N PRO A 676 30.35 -25.66 -19.15
CA PRO A 676 30.82 -24.95 -17.96
C PRO A 676 32.28 -24.46 -18.05
N LYS A 677 32.55 -23.24 -17.56
CA LYS A 677 33.91 -22.71 -17.30
C LYS A 677 34.02 -21.97 -15.97
N VAL A 678 34.53 -22.69 -14.95
CA VAL A 678 34.82 -22.32 -13.54
C VAL A 678 33.67 -21.71 -12.74
N SER A 679 33.61 -22.02 -11.43
CA SER A 679 32.50 -21.56 -10.61
C SER A 679 32.51 -20.03 -10.44
N PHE A 680 31.33 -19.44 -10.32
CA PHE A 680 31.18 -17.99 -10.15
C PHE A 680 31.80 -17.50 -8.83
N LEU A 681 31.91 -18.38 -7.83
CA LEU A 681 32.55 -18.11 -6.53
C LEU A 681 34.08 -18.10 -6.64
N GLU A 682 34.71 -19.06 -7.32
CA GLU A 682 36.16 -19.04 -7.57
C GLU A 682 36.55 -17.82 -8.41
N ARG A 683 35.78 -17.52 -9.46
CA ARG A 683 36.03 -16.34 -10.31
C ARG A 683 35.89 -15.03 -9.51
N ARG A 684 35.03 -14.99 -8.49
CA ARG A 684 34.91 -13.84 -7.57
C ARG A 684 36.00 -13.80 -6.49
N ARG A 685 36.51 -14.95 -6.01
CA ARG A 685 37.67 -15.02 -5.10
C ARG A 685 38.97 -14.61 -5.80
N LYS A 686 39.28 -15.14 -6.99
CA LYS A 686 40.45 -14.71 -7.77
C LYS A 686 40.38 -13.23 -8.11
N LYS A 687 39.26 -12.73 -8.66
CA LYS A 687 39.07 -11.30 -8.98
C LYS A 687 39.00 -10.36 -7.76
N ALA A 688 39.04 -10.89 -6.54
CA ALA A 688 39.24 -10.11 -5.31
C ALA A 688 40.71 -10.12 -4.84
N ALA A 689 41.41 -11.27 -4.96
CA ALA A 689 42.84 -11.38 -4.62
C ALA A 689 43.77 -10.73 -5.67
N GLU A 690 43.32 -10.65 -6.92
CA GLU A 690 44.07 -10.13 -8.07
C GLU A 690 43.80 -8.62 -8.32
N ARG A 691 42.96 -7.99 -7.49
CA ARG A 691 42.63 -6.55 -7.59
C ARG A 691 43.56 -5.73 -6.71
N ASP A 692 44.73 -5.42 -7.26
CA ASP A 692 45.75 -4.57 -6.67
C ASP A 692 45.14 -3.27 -6.09
N PRO A 693 45.19 -3.04 -4.76
CA PRO A 693 44.55 -1.90 -4.12
C PRO A 693 45.24 -0.57 -4.45
N SER A 694 46.44 -0.57 -5.03
CA SER A 694 47.20 0.64 -5.35
C SER A 694 46.67 1.43 -6.55
N LYS A 695 45.84 0.83 -7.42
CA LYS A 695 45.46 1.41 -8.73
C LYS A 695 43.97 1.72 -8.91
N ALA A 696 43.14 1.59 -7.88
CA ALA A 696 41.71 1.84 -7.95
C ALA A 696 41.31 3.19 -7.30
N SER A 697 41.47 4.28 -8.07
CA SER A 697 40.77 5.58 -7.90
C SER A 697 40.46 6.04 -6.46
N GLY A 698 41.51 6.38 -5.69
CA GLY A 698 41.39 6.73 -4.27
C GLY A 698 40.34 7.79 -3.92
N GLY A 699 40.06 8.75 -4.81
CA GLY A 699 39.08 9.82 -4.61
C GLY A 699 37.66 9.33 -4.29
N ARG A 700 37.16 8.30 -4.99
CA ARG A 700 35.77 7.82 -4.78
C ARG A 700 35.56 7.21 -3.39
N ASN A 701 36.57 6.54 -2.85
CA ASN A 701 36.54 6.02 -1.49
C ASN A 701 36.58 7.16 -0.45
N VAL A 702 37.34 8.24 -0.71
CA VAL A 702 37.38 9.42 0.18
C VAL A 702 36.04 10.16 0.20
N ILE A 703 35.39 10.37 -0.95
CA ILE A 703 34.06 11.01 -1.03
C ILE A 703 33.00 10.13 -0.34
N ALA A 704 33.03 8.81 -0.56
CA ALA A 704 32.11 7.88 0.11
C ALA A 704 32.29 7.89 1.65
N VAL A 705 33.53 7.94 2.14
CA VAL A 705 33.82 8.07 3.58
C VAL A 705 33.35 9.42 4.12
N LEU A 706 33.57 10.53 3.40
CA LEU A 706 33.07 11.86 3.76
C LEU A 706 31.53 11.91 3.83
N ALA A 707 30.82 11.27 2.90
CA ALA A 707 29.37 11.19 2.94
C ALA A 707 28.86 10.45 4.19
N VAL A 708 29.56 9.38 4.59
CA VAL A 708 29.24 8.66 5.82
C VAL A 708 29.56 9.50 7.07
N THR A 709 30.72 10.16 7.14
CA THR A 709 31.09 10.95 8.32
C THR A 709 30.25 12.22 8.48
N VAL A 710 29.93 12.93 7.40
CA VAL A 710 29.06 14.12 7.45
C VAL A 710 27.64 13.74 7.87
N GLY A 711 27.07 12.66 7.34
CA GLY A 711 25.75 12.21 7.76
C GLY A 711 25.72 11.66 9.20
N ALA A 712 26.79 11.00 9.64
CA ALA A 712 26.94 10.58 11.03
C ALA A 712 27.06 11.78 11.99
N LEU A 713 27.82 12.82 11.61
CA LEU A 713 27.95 14.05 12.39
C LEU A 713 26.60 14.79 12.51
N GLY A 714 25.86 14.92 11.41
CA GLY A 714 24.50 15.51 11.43
C GLY A 714 23.53 14.74 12.34
N LEU A 715 23.61 13.40 12.34
CA LEU A 715 22.81 12.56 13.24
C LEU A 715 23.22 12.74 14.71
N VAL A 716 24.52 12.84 15.02
CA VAL A 716 25.00 13.11 16.38
C VAL A 716 24.59 14.50 16.86
N CYS A 717 24.72 15.55 16.03
CA CYS A 717 24.24 16.89 16.36
C CYS A 717 22.72 16.91 16.60
N SER A 718 21.94 16.23 15.75
CA SER A 718 20.50 16.08 15.95
C SER A 718 20.16 15.38 17.28
N LEU A 719 20.84 14.27 17.61
CA LEU A 719 20.62 13.53 18.86
C LEU A 719 20.95 14.39 20.10
N VAL A 720 22.04 15.16 20.05
CA VAL A 720 22.41 16.10 21.13
C VAL A 720 21.32 17.16 21.33
N LEU A 721 20.82 17.76 20.25
CA LEU A 721 19.75 18.76 20.31
C LEU A 721 18.41 18.17 20.80
N ALA A 722 18.08 16.94 20.39
CA ALA A 722 16.88 16.25 20.85
C ALA A 722 16.94 15.92 22.36
N ILE A 723 18.12 15.55 22.88
CA ILE A 723 18.34 15.35 24.32
C ILE A 723 18.27 16.68 25.07
N GLY A 724 18.86 17.75 24.53
CA GLY A 724 18.74 19.10 25.10
C GLY A 724 17.28 19.55 25.21
N ALA A 725 16.51 19.45 24.13
CA ALA A 725 15.08 19.79 24.11
C ALA A 725 14.27 18.93 25.09
N PHE A 726 14.61 17.65 25.24
CA PHE A 726 13.96 16.76 26.22
C PHE A 726 14.28 17.16 27.68
N MET A 727 15.53 17.52 27.99
CA MET A 727 15.90 17.99 29.34
C MET A 727 15.30 19.36 29.68
N ALA A 728 15.17 20.27 28.70
CA ALA A 728 14.43 21.52 28.85
C ALA A 728 12.94 21.24 29.14
N ALA A 729 12.30 20.35 28.37
CA ALA A 729 10.90 19.98 28.57
C ALA A 729 10.61 19.27 29.91
N LEU A 730 11.62 18.66 30.54
CA LEU A 730 11.53 18.08 31.89
C LEU A 730 11.77 19.08 33.03
N GLY A 731 12.19 20.32 32.74
CA GLY A 731 12.48 21.34 33.76
C GLY A 731 13.67 21.00 34.68
N THR A 732 14.56 20.10 34.27
CA THR A 732 15.72 19.67 35.09
C THR A 732 16.91 20.64 34.99
N THR A 733 16.64 21.93 34.86
CA THR A 733 17.58 22.94 34.38
C THR A 733 18.49 23.51 35.48
N ASP A 734 18.00 23.60 36.72
CA ASP A 734 18.49 24.60 37.67
C ASP A 734 19.63 24.13 38.62
N SER A 735 20.24 22.97 38.38
CA SER A 735 21.22 22.40 39.34
C SER A 735 22.34 21.50 38.77
N ASN A 736 22.44 21.31 37.45
CA ASN A 736 23.46 20.44 36.85
C ASN A 736 24.37 21.20 35.88
N SER A 737 25.68 21.26 36.17
CA SER A 737 26.70 21.80 35.24
C SER A 737 26.86 20.98 33.95
N ALA A 738 26.38 19.74 33.96
CA ALA A 738 26.20 18.93 32.75
C ALA A 738 25.09 19.47 31.83
N TYR A 739 24.09 20.17 32.38
CA TYR A 739 23.08 20.89 31.59
C TYR A 739 23.65 22.20 31.05
N ASP A 740 24.38 23.00 31.84
CA ASP A 740 25.02 24.25 31.34
C ASP A 740 25.96 24.02 30.15
N THR A 741 26.71 22.92 30.18
CA THR A 741 27.61 22.53 29.08
C THR A 741 26.85 21.95 27.88
N LEU A 742 25.70 21.30 28.10
CA LEU A 742 24.82 20.83 27.04
C LEU A 742 24.04 21.97 26.37
N SER A 743 23.48 22.89 27.15
CA SER A 743 22.71 24.04 26.67
C SER A 743 23.59 25.00 25.88
N SER A 744 24.79 25.32 26.38
CA SER A 744 25.78 26.12 25.64
C SER A 744 26.15 25.48 24.29
N LEU A 745 26.26 24.15 24.23
CA LEU A 745 26.52 23.42 22.99
C LEU A 745 25.30 23.43 22.05
N CYS A 746 24.09 23.27 22.59
CA CYS A 746 22.83 23.34 21.84
C CYS A 746 22.61 24.74 21.24
N ASP A 747 22.79 25.80 22.03
CA ASP A 747 22.68 27.19 21.58
C ASP A 747 23.76 27.56 20.55
N THR A 748 24.97 27.00 20.66
CA THR A 748 26.01 27.17 19.63
C THR A 748 25.64 26.48 18.31
N LEU A 749 24.94 25.34 18.36
CA LEU A 749 24.44 24.63 17.17
C LEU A 749 23.16 25.25 16.57
N VAL A 750 22.35 25.91 17.39
CA VAL A 750 21.01 26.41 17.02
C VAL A 750 20.96 27.93 16.84
N GLY A 751 21.98 28.68 17.26
CA GLY A 751 22.04 30.15 17.23
C GLY A 751 21.34 30.85 16.05
N PRO A 752 21.63 30.48 14.78
CA PRO A 752 20.99 31.10 13.60
C PRO A 752 19.47 30.89 13.47
N LEU A 753 18.87 30.00 14.26
CA LEU A 753 17.45 29.65 14.29
C LEU A 753 16.73 30.16 15.55
N ARG A 754 17.46 30.64 16.56
CA ARG A 754 16.86 31.04 17.85
C ARG A 754 15.99 32.29 17.70
N ASP A 755 16.49 33.29 16.97
CA ASP A 755 15.79 34.55 16.69
C ASP A 755 14.49 34.40 15.86
N VAL A 756 14.19 33.18 15.36
CA VAL A 756 13.03 32.91 14.48
C VAL A 756 11.73 32.72 15.28
N PHE A 757 11.81 32.35 16.57
CA PHE A 757 10.64 31.98 17.38
C PHE A 757 10.69 32.60 18.79
N SER A 758 10.27 33.85 18.94
CA SER A 758 10.07 34.44 20.26
C SER A 758 8.73 34.01 20.88
N PHE A 759 8.75 33.70 22.18
CA PHE A 759 7.57 33.43 22.99
C PHE A 759 7.50 34.41 24.16
N SER A 760 6.30 34.65 24.69
CA SER A 760 6.07 35.58 25.80
C SER A 760 5.31 34.91 26.96
N GLY A 761 5.43 35.50 28.17
CA GLY A 761 4.83 35.01 29.40
C GLY A 761 5.73 34.06 30.22
N THR A 762 5.19 33.52 31.30
CA THR A 762 5.90 32.54 32.14
C THR A 762 6.23 31.28 31.35
N ASN A 763 7.45 30.76 31.55
CA ASN A 763 8.06 29.67 30.78
C ASN A 763 8.28 29.97 29.29
N ALA A 764 8.36 31.25 28.88
CA ALA A 764 8.75 31.65 27.53
C ALA A 764 10.10 31.03 27.10
N GLU A 765 11.15 31.20 27.92
CA GLU A 765 12.50 30.69 27.63
C GLU A 765 12.54 29.17 27.47
N MET A 766 11.77 28.43 28.28
CA MET A 766 11.64 26.97 28.15
C MET A 766 10.94 26.59 26.83
N LYS A 767 9.86 27.29 26.44
CA LYS A 767 9.16 27.05 25.16
C LYS A 767 10.07 27.38 23.97
N GLU A 768 10.80 28.49 24.03
CA GLU A 768 11.79 28.89 23.03
C GLU A 768 12.91 27.86 22.90
N ALA A 769 13.49 27.38 24.01
CA ALA A 769 14.51 26.34 23.99
C ALA A 769 13.98 25.01 23.41
N VAL A 770 12.79 24.55 23.84
CA VAL A 770 12.18 23.31 23.32
C VAL A 770 11.86 23.42 21.82
N VAL A 771 11.32 24.55 21.35
CA VAL A 771 11.00 24.76 19.93
C VAL A 771 12.26 24.94 19.07
N SER A 772 13.22 25.75 19.50
CA SER A 772 14.43 26.03 18.73
C SER A 772 15.37 24.81 18.69
N TRP A 773 15.65 24.16 19.83
CA TRP A 773 16.48 22.96 19.88
C TRP A 773 15.76 21.75 19.23
N GLY A 774 14.44 21.61 19.45
CA GLY A 774 13.62 20.58 18.80
C GLY A 774 13.58 20.72 17.28
N GLY A 775 13.26 21.92 16.77
CA GLY A 775 13.26 22.23 15.34
C GLY A 775 14.65 22.11 14.71
N GLY A 776 15.68 22.61 15.40
CA GLY A 776 17.08 22.44 15.02
C GLY A 776 17.47 20.96 14.89
N SER A 777 17.05 20.11 15.84
CA SER A 777 17.31 18.66 15.77
C SER A 777 16.75 18.02 14.48
N MET A 778 15.57 18.45 14.04
CA MET A 778 14.94 17.95 12.81
C MET A 778 15.62 18.48 11.55
N ILE A 779 16.03 19.75 11.55
CA ILE A 779 16.80 20.37 10.46
C ILE A 779 18.14 19.64 10.28
N TYR A 780 18.86 19.30 11.36
CA TYR A 780 20.12 18.54 11.27
C TYR A 780 19.93 17.11 10.71
N VAL A 781 18.81 16.42 10.98
CA VAL A 781 18.49 15.14 10.29
C VAL A 781 18.30 15.37 8.80
N LEU A 782 17.51 16.38 8.42
CA LEU A 782 17.22 16.68 7.02
C LEU A 782 18.49 17.04 6.25
N VAL A 783 19.34 17.93 6.80
CA VAL A 783 20.64 18.28 6.21
C VAL A 783 21.55 17.05 6.11
N GLY A 784 21.60 16.19 7.13
CA GLY A 784 22.37 14.93 7.09
C GLY A 784 21.89 13.98 5.99
N MET A 785 20.57 13.82 5.84
CA MET A 785 19.96 13.00 4.78
C MET A 785 20.18 13.59 3.38
N PHE A 786 20.00 14.90 3.20
CA PHE A 786 20.24 15.57 1.92
C PHE A 786 21.72 15.54 1.53
N ALA A 787 22.65 15.76 2.46
CA ALA A 787 24.08 15.63 2.22
C ALA A 787 24.45 14.19 1.79
N GLN A 788 23.93 13.17 2.48
CA GLN A 788 24.13 11.78 2.06
C GLN A 788 23.51 11.45 0.70
N SER A 789 22.34 12.02 0.38
CA SER A 789 21.67 11.80 -0.90
C SER A 789 22.40 12.49 -2.07
N TYR A 790 22.82 13.74 -1.87
CA TYR A 790 23.55 14.52 -2.87
C TYR A 790 24.94 13.95 -3.14
N LEU A 791 25.69 13.59 -2.09
CA LEU A 791 26.99 12.93 -2.22
C LEU A 791 26.88 11.51 -2.78
N ARG A 792 25.73 10.83 -2.67
CA ARG A 792 25.48 9.58 -3.42
C ARG A 792 25.25 9.82 -4.90
N SER A 793 24.38 10.78 -5.28
CA SER A 793 24.17 11.12 -6.69
C SER A 793 25.50 11.41 -7.37
N ARG A 794 26.31 12.30 -6.78
CA ARG A 794 27.68 12.62 -7.24
C ARG A 794 28.66 11.44 -7.35
N ILE A 795 28.37 10.28 -6.76
CA ILE A 795 29.19 9.05 -6.89
C ILE A 795 28.60 8.09 -7.95
N ASP A 796 27.29 8.15 -8.19
CA ASP A 796 26.60 7.40 -9.25
C ASP A 796 26.64 8.13 -10.61
N ASP A 797 26.84 9.46 -10.61
CA ASP A 797 26.95 10.36 -11.78
C ASP A 797 28.38 10.45 -12.38
N ASP A 798 29.42 10.03 -11.65
CA ASP A 798 30.86 10.00 -12.06
C ASP A 798 31.34 8.58 -12.42
#